data_AF-A0A9D0SLB7-F1
#
_entry.id   AF-A0A9D0SLB7-F1
#
_cell.length_a   1.000
_cell.length_b   1.000
_cell.length_c   1.000
_cell.angle_alpha   90.00
_cell.angle_beta   90.00
_cell.angle_gamma   90.00
#
_symmetry.space_group_name_H-M   'P 1'
#
loop_
_entity.id
_entity.type
_entity.pdbx_description
1 polymer ?
#
loop_
_entity_poly.entity_id
_entity_poly.type
_entity_poly.pdbx_seq_one_letter_code
_entity_poly.pdbx_strand_id
1 'polypeptide(L)'
;FRDMVMKKMQHMKSLNWRERQRARMELEAVEKTGFGPYFQVVHDVVCFARREGILYNLKGSGASSFLAYLLGISHINPVDFGLYFARFLNQGRKDPPDFDLDFDSRYRDRVLEYVMEKYGKGKTGAAFVCSLKNYRARSAVYETARAFGRPPAESRALSKKVPYFAEPDYLRKHQAPPGCKEIWGAASELTSVYGETSLHVGGVLLTPPPVSRYLPLEKSAKGLIMCHFDRDAVEDLKLIKLDLLSVRGLAAVSGAKKELNIKNIPWDDEKSFLLLSRAQTIGCFQVESPAMMNLLSRMKPADISELTQALALIRPGPTQSGAKQAVLKAREGRSSANNPFLSRIIPETGGLLLYEEQVMQVAERVAGMSSEQGDSLRRALKKKSPYPALKDKFFQGAQKRGYTRTETAKIWDHMEQFSSYSFNKAHSVSYACMAYQSVYLKAHHPLPYLKAVLNSGGGYYRLPVYIEEAKRLGIKILPPDVARSDYRFTVENSCIRVGLLSIKRLKTSTAKKIIGERQRGPYLSLDDFLIRVSVTRAELFSLVKSGALDSLEPRRAEQVLNGYKGGRGTGKVPDIDEPRKERMLIDSLGFDPLGDALSLFKGKRPVLRVKDLENRAGQIVELMVRVMDARRKKVRQGLTYFFLFSDETGMIEGVGTKKCVSFGSPPACYVQGRIRRSENGRVKIFNCTFLSLHE
;
A
#
# COMPACT_ATOMS: atom_id res chain seq x y z
N PHE A 1 16.89 -30.50 7.47
CA PHE A 1 17.10 -29.04 7.58
C PHE A 1 18.57 -28.67 7.72
N ARG A 2 19.30 -29.20 8.72
CA ARG A 2 20.75 -28.96 8.92
C ARG A 2 21.57 -29.05 7.64
N ASP A 3 21.46 -30.16 6.92
CA ASP A 3 22.25 -30.40 5.70
C ASP A 3 21.99 -29.34 4.62
N MET A 4 20.75 -28.87 4.51
CA MET A 4 20.37 -27.80 3.58
C MET A 4 21.08 -26.48 3.93
N VAL A 5 21.14 -26.12 5.21
CA VAL A 5 21.83 -24.92 5.69
C VAL A 5 23.35 -25.06 5.50
N MET A 6 23.92 -26.19 5.91
CA MET A 6 25.36 -26.45 5.81
C MET A 6 25.83 -26.41 4.35
N LYS A 7 25.07 -27.02 3.43
CA LYS A 7 25.37 -26.95 1.99
C LYS A 7 25.35 -25.51 1.47
N LYS A 8 24.39 -24.69 1.88
CA LYS A 8 24.33 -23.26 1.51
C LYS A 8 25.51 -22.46 2.05
N MET A 9 25.91 -22.71 3.30
CA MET A 9 27.08 -22.06 3.90
C MET A 9 28.38 -22.42 3.18
N GLN A 10 28.54 -23.67 2.72
CA GLN A 10 29.71 -24.10 1.95
C GLN A 10 29.79 -23.46 0.56
N HIS A 11 28.64 -23.25 -0.09
CA HIS A 11 28.60 -22.67 -1.45
C HIS A 11 28.79 -21.14 -1.46
N MET A 12 28.61 -20.46 -0.32
CA MET A 12 28.83 -19.01 -0.20
C MET A 12 30.32 -18.74 0.00
N LYS A 13 31.03 -18.45 -1.10
CA LYS A 13 32.49 -18.25 -1.14
C LYS A 13 33.03 -17.10 -0.25
N SER A 14 32.18 -16.23 0.30
CA SER A 14 32.61 -14.98 0.95
C SER A 14 31.88 -14.64 2.27
N LEU A 15 31.42 -15.63 3.04
CA LEU A 15 30.84 -15.33 4.36
C LEU A 15 31.92 -14.80 5.33
N ASN A 16 31.69 -13.61 5.88
CA ASN A 16 32.55 -13.05 6.92
C ASN A 16 32.35 -13.76 8.28
N TRP A 17 33.23 -13.48 9.24
CA TRP A 17 33.18 -14.15 10.55
C TRP A 17 31.86 -13.91 11.29
N ARG A 18 31.31 -12.68 11.26
CA ARG A 18 30.05 -12.32 11.94
C ARG A 18 28.87 -13.12 11.37
N GLU A 19 28.83 -13.27 10.06
CA GLU A 19 27.80 -14.05 9.36
C GLU A 19 27.88 -15.54 9.69
N ARG A 20 29.09 -16.11 9.70
CA ARG A 20 29.27 -17.54 10.08
C ARG A 20 28.84 -17.80 11.51
N GLN A 21 29.21 -16.91 12.44
CA GLN A 21 28.81 -17.01 13.84
C GLN A 21 27.28 -16.91 13.96
N ARG A 22 26.67 -15.94 13.29
CA ARG A 22 25.22 -15.74 13.27
C ARG A 22 24.50 -16.98 12.73
N ALA A 23 24.96 -17.56 11.62
CA ALA A 23 24.38 -18.76 11.03
C ALA A 23 24.38 -19.95 12.00
N ARG A 24 25.51 -20.20 12.68
CA ARG A 24 25.64 -21.30 13.66
C ARG A 24 24.70 -21.10 14.85
N MET A 25 24.71 -19.91 15.44
CA MET A 25 23.83 -19.55 16.55
C MET A 25 22.34 -19.74 16.22
N GLU A 26 21.92 -19.27 15.04
CA GLU A 26 20.53 -19.43 14.60
C GLU A 26 20.18 -20.89 14.31
N LEU A 27 21.10 -21.67 13.73
CA LEU A 27 20.87 -23.09 13.41
C LEU A 27 20.64 -23.89 14.69
N GLU A 28 21.48 -23.70 15.71
CA GLU A 28 21.30 -24.34 17.01
C GLU A 28 19.97 -23.96 17.66
N ALA A 29 19.56 -22.69 17.56
CA ALA A 29 18.27 -22.25 18.10
C ALA A 29 17.07 -22.87 17.37
N VAL A 30 17.12 -22.95 16.04
CA VAL A 30 16.05 -23.57 15.24
C VAL A 30 15.96 -25.08 15.48
N GLU A 31 17.08 -25.75 15.69
CA GLU A 31 17.11 -27.18 16.01
C GLU A 31 16.57 -27.47 17.41
N LYS A 32 16.99 -26.70 18.41
CA LYS A 32 16.49 -26.84 19.79
C LYS A 32 14.98 -26.60 19.90
N THR A 33 14.44 -25.69 19.10
CA THR A 33 13.00 -25.35 19.08
C THR A 33 12.17 -26.25 18.18
N GLY A 34 12.79 -27.06 17.31
CA GLY A 34 12.09 -27.98 16.41
C GLY A 34 11.43 -27.35 15.18
N PHE A 35 11.69 -26.07 14.88
CA PHE A 35 11.06 -25.36 13.74
C PHE A 35 11.74 -25.56 12.38
N GLY A 36 12.76 -26.43 12.30
CA GLY A 36 13.45 -26.76 11.05
C GLY A 36 12.52 -27.15 9.89
N PRO A 37 11.52 -28.03 10.08
CA PRO A 37 10.55 -28.38 9.03
C PRO A 37 9.75 -27.18 8.52
N TYR A 38 9.37 -26.25 9.39
CA TYR A 38 8.63 -25.05 8.99
C TYR A 38 9.48 -24.14 8.09
N PHE A 39 10.76 -23.94 8.41
CA PHE A 39 11.69 -23.26 7.50
C PHE A 39 11.81 -23.96 6.14
N GLN A 40 11.74 -25.30 6.09
CA GLN A 40 11.78 -26.04 4.82
C GLN A 40 10.52 -25.80 3.99
N VAL A 41 9.34 -25.76 4.61
CA VAL A 41 8.09 -25.41 3.91
C VAL A 41 8.18 -24.00 3.34
N VAL A 42 8.61 -23.02 4.13
CA VAL A 42 8.73 -21.63 3.68
C VAL A 42 9.76 -21.51 2.55
N HIS A 43 10.91 -22.18 2.69
CA HIS A 43 11.94 -22.26 1.65
C HIS A 43 11.38 -22.86 0.35
N ASP A 44 10.58 -23.91 0.43
CA ASP A 44 9.95 -24.54 -0.72
C ASP A 44 8.98 -23.60 -1.45
N VAL A 45 8.16 -22.84 -0.71
CA VAL A 45 7.25 -21.84 -1.29
C VAL A 45 8.03 -20.75 -2.03
N VAL A 46 9.13 -20.23 -1.45
CA VAL A 46 9.94 -19.22 -2.15
C VAL A 46 10.73 -19.82 -3.32
N CYS A 47 11.12 -21.09 -3.27
CA CYS A 47 11.69 -21.81 -4.41
C CYS A 47 10.69 -21.93 -5.56
N PHE A 48 9.43 -22.26 -5.27
CA PHE A 48 8.36 -22.22 -6.26
C PHE A 48 8.21 -20.83 -6.87
N ALA A 49 8.10 -19.79 -6.03
CA ALA A 49 7.99 -18.42 -6.49
C ALA A 49 9.15 -18.02 -7.43
N ARG A 50 10.40 -18.37 -7.09
CA ARG A 50 11.57 -18.11 -7.94
C ARG A 50 11.49 -18.81 -9.30
N ARG A 51 11.11 -20.08 -9.34
CA ARG A 51 10.98 -20.85 -10.60
C ARG A 51 9.94 -20.22 -11.53
N GLU A 52 8.83 -19.76 -10.97
CA GLU A 52 7.77 -19.05 -11.70
C GLU A 52 8.10 -17.57 -11.98
N GLY A 53 9.28 -17.10 -11.56
CA GLY A 53 9.67 -15.69 -11.66
C GLY A 53 8.78 -14.74 -10.85
N ILE A 54 8.12 -15.19 -9.79
CA ILE A 54 7.25 -14.39 -8.94
C ILE A 54 8.12 -13.65 -7.91
N LEU A 55 8.08 -12.31 -7.95
CA LEU A 55 8.73 -11.50 -6.93
C LEU A 55 8.01 -11.64 -5.59
N TYR A 56 8.78 -11.77 -4.51
CA TYR A 56 8.27 -11.82 -3.15
C TYR A 56 9.12 -10.97 -2.22
N ASN A 57 8.62 -10.73 -1.02
CA ASN A 57 9.30 -9.99 0.03
C ASN A 57 8.93 -10.55 1.40
N LEU A 58 9.92 -10.88 2.22
CA LEU A 58 9.70 -11.27 3.61
C LEU A 58 9.58 -10.05 4.50
N LYS A 59 8.48 -9.93 5.24
CA LYS A 59 8.26 -8.86 6.22
C LYS A 59 8.20 -9.42 7.65
N GLY A 60 8.03 -8.51 8.60
CA GLY A 60 7.94 -8.86 10.01
C GLY A 60 9.30 -9.28 10.57
N SER A 61 9.29 -10.01 11.69
CA SER A 61 10.53 -10.46 12.35
C SER A 61 11.30 -11.50 11.55
N GLY A 62 10.68 -12.22 10.61
CA GLY A 62 11.37 -13.23 9.82
C GLY A 62 12.61 -12.68 9.12
N ALA A 63 12.59 -11.41 8.72
CA ALA A 63 13.73 -10.72 8.10
C ALA A 63 14.94 -10.55 9.04
N SER A 64 14.79 -10.76 10.35
CA SER A 64 15.91 -10.78 11.31
C SER A 64 16.73 -12.07 11.27
N SER A 65 16.28 -13.12 10.57
CA SER A 65 16.98 -14.41 10.51
C SER A 65 17.98 -14.45 9.36
N PHE A 66 19.25 -14.71 9.71
CA PHE A 66 20.32 -14.96 8.75
C PHE A 66 20.10 -16.29 8.02
N LEU A 67 19.50 -17.29 8.67
CA LEU A 67 19.09 -18.51 7.97
C LEU A 67 18.02 -18.23 6.92
N ALA A 68 17.05 -17.37 7.21
CA ALA A 68 16.07 -16.94 6.21
C ALA A 68 16.75 -16.24 5.02
N TYR A 69 17.78 -15.42 5.25
CA TYR A 69 18.59 -14.83 4.18
C TYR A 69 19.40 -15.88 3.38
N LEU A 70 20.09 -16.82 4.06
CA LEU A 70 20.88 -17.88 3.44
C LEU A 70 20.05 -18.80 2.54
N LEU A 71 18.84 -19.14 2.99
CA LEU A 71 17.88 -19.92 2.22
C LEU A 71 17.20 -19.06 1.13
N GLY A 72 17.37 -17.75 1.22
CA GLY A 72 16.82 -16.80 0.29
C GLY A 72 15.33 -16.52 0.50
N ILE A 73 14.78 -16.88 1.65
CA ILE A 73 13.45 -16.46 2.09
C ILE A 73 13.45 -14.93 2.29
N SER A 74 14.53 -14.38 2.86
CA SER A 74 14.78 -12.93 2.90
C SER A 74 15.72 -12.50 1.78
N HIS A 75 15.53 -11.29 1.25
CA HIS A 75 16.48 -10.64 0.33
C HIS A 75 17.50 -9.77 1.05
N ILE A 76 17.36 -9.61 2.36
CA ILE A 76 18.13 -8.68 3.19
C ILE A 76 19.01 -9.47 4.14
N ASN A 77 20.29 -9.11 4.17
CA ASN A 77 21.23 -9.64 5.14
C ASN A 77 21.01 -8.96 6.50
N PRO A 78 20.49 -9.67 7.52
CA PRO A 78 20.21 -9.06 8.82
C PRO A 78 21.46 -8.56 9.55
N VAL A 79 22.65 -9.06 9.21
CA VAL A 79 23.91 -8.62 9.83
C VAL A 79 24.24 -7.18 9.43
N ASP A 80 24.06 -6.83 8.16
CA ASP A 80 24.37 -5.49 7.62
C ASP A 80 23.49 -4.39 8.26
N PHE A 81 22.25 -4.74 8.60
CA PHE A 81 21.29 -3.81 9.23
C PHE A 81 21.19 -3.95 10.75
N GLY A 82 22.04 -4.79 11.37
CA GLY A 82 22.04 -5.02 12.81
C GLY A 82 20.69 -5.53 13.35
N LEU A 83 20.01 -6.41 12.62
CA LEU A 83 18.70 -6.95 13.01
C LEU A 83 18.85 -8.05 14.08
N TYR A 84 17.92 -8.07 15.04
CA TYR A 84 17.99 -8.94 16.22
C TYR A 84 17.23 -10.26 16.01
N PHE A 85 17.95 -11.39 15.92
CA PHE A 85 17.35 -12.72 15.72
C PHE A 85 16.43 -13.12 16.87
N ALA A 86 16.78 -12.77 18.11
CA ALA A 86 15.97 -13.09 19.28
C ALA A 86 14.55 -12.49 19.22
N ARG A 87 14.32 -11.45 18.40
CA ARG A 87 12.99 -10.90 18.15
C ARG A 87 12.13 -11.78 17.23
N PHE A 88 12.76 -12.68 16.49
CA PHE A 88 12.09 -13.67 15.63
C PHE A 88 11.91 -14.99 16.36
N LEU A 89 12.98 -15.57 16.88
CA LEU A 89 12.96 -16.86 17.54
C LEU A 89 13.95 -16.86 18.71
N ASN A 90 13.50 -17.38 19.84
CA ASN A 90 14.31 -17.50 21.06
C ASN A 90 13.76 -18.64 21.94
N GLN A 91 14.56 -19.19 22.86
CA GLN A 91 14.16 -20.39 23.63
C GLN A 91 13.03 -20.10 24.62
N GLY A 92 12.93 -18.86 25.10
CA GLY A 92 11.84 -18.41 25.98
C GLY A 92 10.48 -18.25 25.26
N ARG A 93 10.41 -18.46 23.94
CA ARG A 93 9.19 -18.31 23.16
C ARG A 93 8.53 -19.67 22.90
N LYS A 94 7.31 -19.84 23.42
CA LYS A 94 6.46 -21.02 23.15
C LYS A 94 5.62 -20.89 21.87
N ASP A 95 5.55 -19.69 21.29
CA ASP A 95 4.76 -19.44 20.08
C ASP A 95 5.56 -19.81 18.82
N PRO A 96 4.91 -20.37 17.79
CA PRO A 96 5.55 -20.60 16.51
C PRO A 96 6.18 -19.33 15.92
N PRO A 97 7.32 -19.43 15.21
CA PRO A 97 7.83 -18.34 14.40
C PRO A 97 6.83 -18.02 13.29
N ASP A 98 6.72 -16.73 12.93
CA ASP A 98 5.76 -16.25 11.94
C ASP A 98 6.51 -15.72 10.72
N PHE A 99 6.29 -16.34 9.56
CA PHE A 99 6.81 -15.87 8.27
C PHE A 99 5.69 -15.23 7.47
N ASP A 100 5.80 -13.92 7.28
CA ASP A 100 4.89 -13.12 6.48
C ASP A 100 5.52 -12.83 5.11
N LEU A 101 4.98 -13.42 4.04
CA LEU A 101 5.47 -13.21 2.68
C LEU A 101 4.48 -12.40 1.85
N ASP A 102 4.94 -11.27 1.32
CA ASP A 102 4.23 -10.50 0.32
C ASP A 102 4.67 -10.96 -1.08
N PHE A 103 3.73 -11.26 -1.97
CA PHE A 103 4.00 -11.61 -3.36
C PHE A 103 3.51 -10.55 -4.34
N ASP A 104 4.07 -10.58 -5.54
CA ASP A 104 3.49 -9.94 -6.72
C ASP A 104 1.99 -10.30 -6.82
N SER A 105 1.13 -9.27 -6.75
CA SER A 105 -0.30 -9.48 -6.63
C SER A 105 -0.96 -10.18 -7.81
N ARG A 106 -0.27 -10.27 -8.95
CA ARG A 106 -0.76 -11.00 -10.13
C ARG A 106 -0.74 -12.52 -9.94
N TYR A 107 0.07 -13.02 -9.02
CA TYR A 107 0.37 -14.46 -8.88
C TYR A 107 -0.01 -15.04 -7.51
N ARG A 108 -0.68 -14.27 -6.64
CA ARG A 108 -1.09 -14.73 -5.31
C ARG A 108 -1.86 -16.04 -5.35
N ASP A 109 -2.90 -16.09 -6.18
CA ASP A 109 -3.78 -17.26 -6.25
C ASP A 109 -3.00 -18.50 -6.72
N ARG A 110 -1.98 -18.31 -7.57
CA ARG A 110 -1.09 -19.40 -8.01
C ARG A 110 -0.18 -19.92 -6.91
N VAL A 111 0.36 -19.04 -6.07
CA VAL A 111 1.18 -19.44 -4.91
C VAL A 111 0.33 -20.18 -3.86
N LEU A 112 -0.88 -19.68 -3.61
CA LEU A 112 -1.83 -20.31 -2.72
C LEU A 112 -2.27 -21.69 -3.21
N GLU A 113 -2.58 -21.80 -4.50
CA GLU A 113 -2.91 -23.08 -5.15
C GLU A 113 -1.77 -24.08 -4.98
N TYR A 114 -0.53 -23.69 -5.27
CA TYR A 114 0.64 -24.54 -5.06
C TYR A 114 0.75 -25.08 -3.62
N VAL A 115 0.54 -24.21 -2.62
CA VAL A 115 0.61 -24.62 -1.21
C VAL A 115 -0.51 -25.61 -0.88
N MET A 116 -1.74 -25.35 -1.34
CA MET A 116 -2.87 -26.23 -1.11
C MET A 116 -2.72 -27.58 -1.83
N GLU A 117 -2.20 -27.58 -3.06
CA GLU A 117 -1.95 -28.82 -3.82
C GLU A 117 -0.87 -29.68 -3.16
N LYS A 118 0.22 -29.05 -2.71
CA LYS A 118 1.37 -29.74 -2.16
C LYS A 118 1.18 -30.21 -0.73
N TYR A 119 0.59 -29.37 0.12
CA TYR A 119 0.49 -29.61 1.57
C TYR A 119 -0.93 -29.96 2.02
N GLY A 120 -1.96 -29.66 1.22
CA GLY A 120 -3.37 -29.91 1.54
C GLY A 120 -3.90 -31.30 1.17
N LYS A 121 -3.09 -32.13 0.49
CA LYS A 121 -3.48 -33.48 0.04
C LYS A 121 -2.62 -34.56 0.70
N GLY A 122 -3.15 -35.79 0.74
CA GLY A 122 -2.39 -36.96 1.19
C GLY A 122 -2.26 -37.04 2.71
N LYS A 123 -1.01 -37.19 3.18
CA LYS A 123 -0.72 -37.40 4.61
C LYS A 123 -0.65 -36.11 5.42
N THR A 124 -0.49 -34.94 4.78
CA THR A 124 -0.44 -33.62 5.43
C THR A 124 -1.74 -32.86 5.26
N GLY A 125 -1.90 -31.78 6.02
CA GLY A 125 -3.06 -30.89 5.93
C GLY A 125 -2.67 -29.44 5.69
N ALA A 126 -3.45 -28.77 4.84
CA ALA A 126 -3.45 -27.33 4.67
C ALA A 126 -4.88 -26.84 4.49
N ALA A 127 -5.21 -25.70 5.11
CA ALA A 127 -6.50 -25.05 4.99
C ALA A 127 -6.34 -23.54 5.18
N PHE A 128 -7.22 -22.75 4.60
CA PHE A 128 -7.27 -21.32 4.88
C PHE A 128 -7.80 -21.05 6.29
N VAL A 129 -7.25 -20.04 6.95
CA VAL A 129 -7.89 -19.41 8.12
C VAL A 129 -9.14 -18.67 7.63
N CYS A 130 -10.22 -18.64 8.42
CA CYS A 130 -11.36 -17.80 8.07
C CYS A 130 -11.23 -16.38 8.64
N SER A 131 -12.09 -15.49 8.19
CA SER A 131 -12.31 -14.17 8.75
C SER A 131 -13.79 -14.06 9.05
N LEU A 132 -14.09 -13.97 10.36
CA LEU A 132 -15.43 -13.74 10.87
C LEU A 132 -15.70 -12.23 10.89
N LYS A 133 -16.73 -11.80 10.19
CA LYS A 133 -17.11 -10.39 10.11
C LYS A 133 -18.40 -10.15 10.86
N ASN A 134 -18.33 -9.24 11.82
CA ASN A 134 -19.51 -8.70 12.49
C ASN A 134 -20.05 -7.49 11.72
N TYR A 135 -21.32 -7.18 11.92
CA TYR A 135 -21.92 -5.97 11.38
C TYR A 135 -21.20 -4.71 11.89
N ARG A 136 -20.92 -3.78 10.97
CA ARG A 136 -20.53 -2.40 11.28
C ARG A 136 -21.72 -1.50 10.99
N ALA A 137 -21.74 -0.28 11.53
CA ALA A 137 -22.94 0.58 11.47
C ALA A 137 -23.46 0.81 10.03
N ARG A 138 -22.57 0.92 9.05
CA ARG A 138 -22.98 1.07 7.63
C ARG A 138 -23.65 -0.18 7.07
N SER A 139 -23.11 -1.37 7.33
CA SER A 139 -23.71 -2.61 6.83
C SER A 139 -25.01 -2.91 7.58
N ALA A 140 -25.04 -2.65 8.89
CA ALA A 140 -26.25 -2.72 9.71
C ALA A 140 -27.37 -1.85 9.12
N VAL A 141 -27.13 -0.55 8.92
CA VAL A 141 -28.14 0.35 8.33
C VAL A 141 -28.54 -0.08 6.92
N TYR A 142 -27.60 -0.56 6.10
CA TYR A 142 -27.91 -0.99 4.74
C TYR A 142 -28.84 -2.21 4.72
N GLU A 143 -28.53 -3.26 5.48
CA GLU A 143 -29.36 -4.46 5.51
C GLU A 143 -30.68 -4.23 6.26
N THR A 144 -30.67 -3.51 7.38
CA THR A 144 -31.92 -3.15 8.09
C THR A 144 -32.83 -2.30 7.21
N ALA A 145 -32.31 -1.30 6.49
CA ALA A 145 -33.15 -0.49 5.59
C ALA A 145 -33.79 -1.33 4.48
N ARG A 146 -33.07 -2.33 3.94
CA ARG A 146 -33.61 -3.27 2.96
C ARG A 146 -34.67 -4.18 3.54
N ALA A 147 -34.48 -4.66 4.78
CA ALA A 147 -35.48 -5.46 5.48
C ALA A 147 -36.78 -4.67 5.71
N PHE A 148 -36.68 -3.36 5.91
CA PHE A 148 -37.81 -2.43 5.97
C PHE A 148 -38.38 -2.04 4.57
N GLY A 149 -37.97 -2.74 3.50
CA GLY A 149 -38.51 -2.55 2.15
C GLY A 149 -37.88 -1.44 1.31
N ARG A 150 -36.81 -0.77 1.77
CA ARG A 150 -36.17 0.30 0.99
C ARG A 150 -35.37 -0.24 -0.21
N PRO A 151 -35.46 0.38 -1.40
CA PRO A 151 -34.67 -0.01 -2.57
C PRO A 151 -33.15 0.05 -2.31
N PRO A 152 -32.34 -0.83 -2.94
CA PRO A 152 -30.90 -0.89 -2.70
C PRO A 152 -30.14 0.44 -2.88
N ALA A 153 -30.55 1.25 -3.85
CA ALA A 153 -29.95 2.56 -4.11
C ALA A 153 -30.16 3.52 -2.94
N GLU A 154 -31.37 3.55 -2.39
CA GLU A 154 -31.74 4.39 -1.25
C GLU A 154 -31.06 3.92 0.04
N SER A 155 -31.12 2.61 0.33
CA SER A 155 -30.44 2.01 1.49
C SER A 155 -28.93 2.29 1.47
N ARG A 156 -28.32 2.29 0.28
CA ARG A 156 -26.90 2.64 0.10
C ARG A 156 -26.62 4.13 0.27
N ALA A 157 -27.55 5.00 -0.11
CA ALA A 157 -27.44 6.43 0.17
C ALA A 157 -27.56 6.71 1.67
N LEU A 158 -28.47 6.02 2.35
CA LEU A 158 -28.71 6.12 3.79
C LEU A 158 -27.50 5.66 4.61
N SER A 159 -26.94 4.48 4.30
CA SER A 159 -25.75 3.98 5.01
C SER A 159 -24.51 4.85 4.85
N LYS A 160 -24.36 5.56 3.71
CA LYS A 160 -23.26 6.51 3.50
C LYS A 160 -23.28 7.73 4.44
N LYS A 161 -24.43 8.04 5.07
CA LYS A 161 -24.55 9.12 6.07
C LYS A 161 -23.86 8.77 7.39
N VAL A 162 -23.68 7.47 7.67
CA VAL A 162 -23.01 6.98 8.87
C VAL A 162 -21.48 7.01 8.68
N PRO A 163 -20.66 7.30 9.71
CA PRO A 163 -19.20 7.19 9.60
C PRO A 163 -18.73 5.79 9.17
N TYR A 164 -17.61 5.72 8.47
CA TYR A 164 -17.13 4.46 7.85
C TYR A 164 -16.73 3.39 8.89
N PHE A 165 -16.08 3.79 9.98
CA PHE A 165 -15.57 2.91 11.03
C PHE A 165 -16.45 2.90 12.29
N ALA A 166 -17.72 3.32 12.17
CA ALA A 166 -18.63 3.31 13.30
C ALA A 166 -19.14 1.88 13.57
N GLU A 167 -19.21 1.53 14.85
CA GLU A 167 -19.95 0.36 15.34
C GLU A 167 -21.44 0.63 15.38
N PRO A 168 -22.31 -0.40 15.28
CA PRO A 168 -23.76 -0.19 15.28
C PRO A 168 -24.27 0.57 16.51
N ASP A 169 -23.67 0.42 17.70
CA ASP A 169 -23.99 1.20 18.91
C ASP A 169 -23.86 2.73 18.73
N TYR A 170 -23.04 3.19 17.77
CA TYR A 170 -22.98 4.60 17.37
C TYR A 170 -24.38 5.14 17.03
N LEU A 171 -25.25 4.33 16.43
CA LEU A 171 -26.57 4.72 15.96
C LEU A 171 -27.54 5.03 17.12
N ARG A 172 -27.37 4.43 18.31
CA ARG A 172 -28.17 4.80 19.50
C ARG A 172 -27.90 6.23 19.96
N LYS A 173 -26.64 6.63 19.89
CA LYS A 173 -26.14 7.90 20.44
C LYS A 173 -26.28 9.07 19.46
N HIS A 174 -26.74 8.82 18.24
CA HIS A 174 -26.82 9.82 17.18
C HIS A 174 -28.21 9.86 16.55
N GLN A 175 -28.68 11.08 16.26
CA GLN A 175 -30.01 11.29 15.71
C GLN A 175 -30.16 10.62 14.35
N ALA A 176 -31.24 9.86 14.20
CA ALA A 176 -31.63 9.26 12.93
C ALA A 176 -32.09 10.33 11.93
N PRO A 177 -31.85 10.15 10.62
CA PRO A 177 -32.49 10.97 9.60
C PRO A 177 -34.02 10.90 9.72
N PRO A 178 -34.76 11.93 9.25
CA PRO A 178 -36.22 11.92 9.23
C PRO A 178 -36.78 10.64 8.61
N GLY A 179 -37.80 10.05 9.24
CA GLY A 179 -38.44 8.80 8.80
C GLY A 179 -37.56 7.54 8.90
N CYS A 180 -36.41 7.59 9.57
CA CYS A 180 -35.49 6.46 9.69
C CYS A 180 -35.26 6.00 11.15
N LYS A 181 -36.07 6.46 12.11
CA LYS A 181 -35.87 6.20 13.54
C LYS A 181 -35.87 4.71 13.88
N GLU A 182 -36.83 3.96 13.36
CA GLU A 182 -36.94 2.50 13.58
C GLU A 182 -35.77 1.74 12.95
N ILE A 183 -35.40 2.10 11.71
CA ILE A 183 -34.22 1.53 11.02
C ILE A 183 -32.95 1.78 11.84
N TRP A 184 -32.76 2.99 12.38
CA TRP A 184 -31.60 3.31 13.22
C TRP A 184 -31.59 2.53 14.54
N GLY A 185 -32.76 2.41 15.18
CA GLY A 185 -32.94 1.65 16.41
C GLY A 185 -32.55 0.18 16.21
N ALA A 186 -33.21 -0.50 15.27
CA ALA A 186 -32.95 -1.90 14.97
C ALA A 186 -31.51 -2.13 14.47
N ALA A 187 -30.99 -1.27 13.59
CA ALA A 187 -29.61 -1.39 13.13
C ALA A 187 -28.60 -1.27 14.28
N SER A 188 -28.90 -0.49 15.33
CA SER A 188 -28.01 -0.33 16.48
C SER A 188 -27.88 -1.57 17.37
N GLU A 189 -28.85 -2.47 17.30
CA GLU A 189 -28.87 -3.73 18.04
C GLU A 189 -27.93 -4.77 17.41
N LEU A 190 -27.53 -4.57 16.16
CA LEU A 190 -26.59 -5.45 15.45
C LEU A 190 -25.12 -5.32 15.92
N THR A 191 -24.88 -4.70 17.08
CA THR A 191 -23.54 -4.60 17.66
C THR A 191 -23.03 -5.98 18.05
N SER A 192 -21.82 -6.33 17.62
CA SER A 192 -21.21 -7.65 17.84
C SER A 192 -21.97 -8.83 17.23
N VAL A 193 -22.99 -8.57 16.40
CA VAL A 193 -23.70 -9.62 15.67
C VAL A 193 -22.84 -10.08 14.50
N TYR A 194 -22.59 -11.38 14.44
CA TYR A 194 -21.91 -12.04 13.32
C TYR A 194 -22.74 -11.90 12.04
N GLY A 195 -22.09 -11.58 10.93
CA GLY A 195 -22.75 -11.36 9.63
C GLY A 195 -22.26 -12.29 8.52
N GLU A 196 -20.95 -12.52 8.41
CA GLU A 196 -20.38 -13.27 7.29
C GLU A 196 -19.08 -13.99 7.69
N THR A 197 -18.93 -15.25 7.24
CA THR A 197 -17.64 -15.95 7.20
C THR A 197 -17.04 -15.78 5.81
N SER A 198 -15.77 -15.40 5.76
CA SER A 198 -15.04 -15.27 4.49
C SER A 198 -13.62 -15.82 4.62
N LEU A 199 -12.95 -16.05 3.50
CA LEU A 199 -11.54 -16.44 3.52
C LEU A 199 -10.67 -15.34 4.12
N HIS A 200 -9.71 -15.72 4.98
CA HIS A 200 -8.65 -14.81 5.38
C HIS A 200 -7.79 -14.42 4.16
N VAL A 201 -7.28 -13.19 4.15
CA VAL A 201 -6.61 -12.60 2.99
C VAL A 201 -5.22 -13.18 2.70
N GLY A 202 -4.68 -14.04 3.56
CA GLY A 202 -3.40 -14.70 3.30
C GLY A 202 -3.06 -15.89 4.21
N GLY A 203 -3.83 -16.13 5.26
CA GLY A 203 -3.47 -17.10 6.29
C GLY A 203 -3.79 -18.51 5.85
N VAL A 204 -2.74 -19.32 5.73
CA VAL A 204 -2.84 -20.76 5.46
C VAL A 204 -2.30 -21.51 6.67
N LEU A 205 -3.12 -22.40 7.22
CA LEU A 205 -2.73 -23.33 8.27
C LEU A 205 -2.03 -24.54 7.67
N LEU A 206 -1.07 -25.07 8.41
CA LEU A 206 -0.34 -26.29 8.06
C LEU A 206 -0.39 -27.27 9.24
N THR A 207 -0.79 -28.51 8.97
CA THR A 207 -0.87 -29.58 9.97
C THR A 207 -0.16 -30.85 9.47
N PRO A 208 0.50 -31.62 10.35
CA PRO A 208 1.23 -32.81 9.89
C PRO A 208 0.30 -33.94 9.39
N PRO A 209 -0.88 -34.18 10.01
CA PRO A 209 -2.01 -34.89 9.38
C PRO A 209 -3.01 -33.97 8.66
N PRO A 210 -4.01 -34.50 7.91
CA PRO A 210 -5.09 -33.70 7.32
C PRO A 210 -5.81 -32.81 8.34
N VAL A 211 -6.14 -31.58 7.95
CA VAL A 211 -6.67 -30.54 8.86
C VAL A 211 -7.99 -30.95 9.52
N SER A 212 -8.81 -31.73 8.82
CA SER A 212 -10.11 -32.23 9.32
C SER A 212 -10.01 -33.09 10.57
N ARG A 213 -8.82 -33.60 10.91
CA ARG A 213 -8.60 -34.32 12.17
C ARG A 213 -8.53 -33.40 13.40
N TYR A 214 -8.27 -32.12 13.20
CA TYR A 214 -8.08 -31.14 14.27
C TYR A 214 -9.15 -30.06 14.27
N LEU A 215 -9.60 -29.64 13.09
CA LEU A 215 -10.43 -28.44 12.94
C LEU A 215 -11.65 -28.72 12.05
N PRO A 216 -12.80 -28.11 12.35
CA PRO A 216 -13.95 -28.08 11.44
C PRO A 216 -13.62 -27.28 10.18
N LEU A 217 -14.04 -27.78 9.02
CA LEU A 217 -13.73 -27.24 7.70
C LEU A 217 -14.97 -26.91 6.89
N GLU A 218 -14.87 -25.88 6.05
CA GLU A 218 -15.89 -25.45 5.10
C GLU A 218 -15.25 -25.16 3.72
N LYS A 219 -16.05 -25.26 2.65
CA LYS A 219 -15.67 -24.75 1.34
C LYS A 219 -16.14 -23.30 1.20
N SER A 220 -15.19 -22.39 1.01
CA SER A 220 -15.49 -21.01 0.66
C SER A 220 -16.23 -20.88 -0.67
N ALA A 221 -16.80 -19.69 -0.95
CA ALA A 221 -17.42 -19.36 -2.23
C ALA A 221 -16.48 -19.51 -3.46
N LYS A 222 -15.16 -19.55 -3.25
CA LYS A 222 -14.15 -19.82 -4.30
C LYS A 222 -13.80 -21.31 -4.44
N GLY A 223 -14.48 -22.20 -3.71
CA GLY A 223 -14.19 -23.63 -3.68
C GLY A 223 -12.96 -24.02 -2.85
N LEU A 224 -12.31 -23.07 -2.16
CA LEU A 224 -11.13 -23.32 -1.33
C LEU A 224 -11.53 -23.79 0.08
N ILE A 225 -10.80 -24.77 0.61
CA ILE A 225 -10.99 -25.32 1.96
C ILE A 225 -10.51 -24.31 3.02
N MET A 226 -11.38 -23.96 3.96
CA MET A 226 -11.07 -23.09 5.10
C MET A 226 -11.49 -23.74 6.42
N CYS A 227 -10.84 -23.40 7.53
CA CYS A 227 -11.31 -23.76 8.86
C CYS A 227 -12.32 -22.74 9.39
N HIS A 228 -13.14 -23.10 10.38
CA HIS A 228 -14.07 -22.15 11.03
C HIS A 228 -13.42 -21.26 12.10
N PHE A 229 -12.11 -21.38 12.31
CA PHE A 229 -11.40 -20.56 13.28
C PHE A 229 -10.76 -19.36 12.61
N ASP A 230 -10.95 -18.21 13.24
CA ASP A 230 -10.35 -16.97 12.82
C ASP A 230 -8.89 -16.88 13.27
N ARG A 231 -8.24 -15.77 12.93
CA ARG A 231 -6.82 -15.55 13.24
C ARG A 231 -6.55 -15.69 14.74
N ASP A 232 -7.38 -15.09 15.58
CA ASP A 232 -7.11 -15.01 17.02
C ASP A 232 -7.24 -16.40 17.67
N ALA A 233 -8.29 -17.17 17.31
CA ALA A 233 -8.41 -18.56 17.75
C ALA A 233 -7.26 -19.45 17.26
N VAL A 234 -6.80 -19.26 16.02
CA VAL A 234 -5.64 -19.99 15.47
C VAL A 234 -4.34 -19.68 16.25
N GLU A 235 -4.14 -18.42 16.62
CA GLU A 235 -2.99 -17.97 17.42
C GLU A 235 -3.03 -18.55 18.84
N ASP A 236 -4.20 -18.56 19.48
CA ASP A 236 -4.40 -19.12 20.81
C ASP A 236 -4.16 -20.64 20.84
N LEU A 237 -4.55 -21.35 19.76
CA LEU A 237 -4.26 -22.77 19.56
C LEU A 237 -2.82 -23.05 19.17
N LYS A 238 -1.99 -22.01 18.94
CA LYS A 238 -0.57 -22.11 18.56
C LYS A 238 -0.33 -22.96 17.33
N LEU A 239 -1.27 -22.90 16.38
CA LEU A 239 -1.13 -23.62 15.12
C LEU A 239 -0.11 -22.94 14.21
N ILE A 240 0.57 -23.73 13.38
CA ILE A 240 1.48 -23.20 12.38
C ILE A 240 0.65 -22.54 11.27
N LYS A 241 0.80 -21.22 11.14
CA LYS A 241 0.25 -20.44 10.04
C LYS A 241 1.36 -19.93 9.13
N LEU A 242 1.04 -19.74 7.86
CA LEU A 242 1.86 -19.08 6.88
C LEU A 242 1.01 -17.98 6.23
N ASP A 243 1.44 -16.73 6.36
CA ASP A 243 0.72 -15.60 5.79
C ASP A 243 1.28 -15.26 4.41
N LEU A 244 0.49 -15.57 3.38
CA LEU A 244 0.80 -15.39 1.96
C LEU A 244 -0.04 -14.24 1.40
N LEU A 245 0.53 -13.04 1.44
CA LEU A 245 -0.13 -11.80 1.07
C LEU A 245 0.22 -11.38 -0.36
N SER A 246 -0.51 -10.40 -0.87
CA SER A 246 -0.24 -9.79 -2.18
C SER A 246 -0.13 -8.29 -2.09
N VAL A 247 0.84 -7.72 -2.80
CA VAL A 247 1.08 -6.28 -2.82
C VAL A 247 1.21 -5.79 -4.26
N ARG A 248 0.42 -4.77 -4.63
CA ARG A 248 0.43 -4.19 -5.98
C ARG A 248 1.75 -3.48 -6.33
N GLY A 249 2.41 -2.89 -5.32
CA GLY A 249 3.74 -2.30 -5.48
C GLY A 249 4.78 -3.31 -5.98
N LEU A 250 4.76 -4.54 -5.46
CA LEU A 250 5.63 -5.62 -5.93
C LEU A 250 5.33 -5.99 -7.37
N ALA A 251 4.06 -5.97 -7.80
CA ALA A 251 3.71 -6.22 -9.20
C ALA A 251 4.29 -5.17 -10.15
N ALA A 252 4.33 -3.90 -9.75
CA ALA A 252 4.95 -2.83 -10.53
C ALA A 252 6.47 -3.01 -10.63
N VAL A 253 7.15 -3.23 -9.50
CA VAL A 253 8.61 -3.49 -9.46
C VAL A 253 8.96 -4.73 -10.28
N SER A 254 8.26 -5.83 -10.06
CA SER A 254 8.43 -7.10 -10.78
C SER A 254 8.22 -6.95 -12.28
N GLY A 255 7.15 -6.25 -12.69
CA GLY A 255 6.86 -5.99 -14.10
C GLY A 255 7.99 -5.23 -14.79
N ALA A 256 8.45 -4.13 -14.19
CA ALA A 256 9.51 -3.31 -14.76
C ALA A 256 10.86 -4.02 -14.77
N LYS A 257 11.25 -4.70 -13.69
CA LYS A 257 12.52 -5.45 -13.62
C LYS A 257 12.59 -6.55 -14.68
N LYS A 258 11.51 -7.30 -14.89
CA LYS A 258 11.45 -8.35 -15.91
C LYS A 258 11.62 -7.81 -17.32
N GLU A 259 10.88 -6.75 -17.65
CA GLU A 259 10.95 -6.11 -18.96
C GLU A 259 12.32 -5.51 -19.27
N LEU A 260 12.96 -4.92 -18.26
CA LEU A 260 14.29 -4.33 -18.38
C LEU A 260 15.43 -5.33 -18.15
N ASN A 261 15.13 -6.59 -17.82
CA ASN A 261 16.10 -7.61 -17.42
C ASN A 261 17.05 -7.15 -16.27
N ILE A 262 16.54 -6.34 -15.34
CA ILE A 262 17.30 -5.83 -14.19
C ILE A 262 17.24 -6.85 -13.06
N LYS A 263 18.40 -7.44 -12.73
CA LYS A 263 18.52 -8.39 -11.61
C LYS A 263 18.81 -7.66 -10.29
N ASN A 264 19.86 -6.85 -10.28
CA ASN A 264 20.37 -6.15 -9.10
C ASN A 264 20.22 -4.64 -9.26
N ILE A 265 19.99 -3.96 -8.14
CA ILE A 265 19.87 -2.50 -8.05
C ILE A 265 20.92 -2.04 -7.03
N PRO A 266 21.76 -1.03 -7.33
CA PRO A 266 22.73 -0.47 -6.38
C PRO A 266 22.01 0.20 -5.22
N TRP A 267 22.57 0.21 -4.01
CA TRP A 267 21.89 0.72 -2.80
C TRP A 267 22.23 2.18 -2.45
N ASP A 268 23.10 2.80 -3.23
CA ASP A 268 23.76 4.10 -3.00
C ASP A 268 23.56 5.09 -4.16
N ASP A 269 22.57 4.85 -5.03
CA ASP A 269 22.30 5.72 -6.20
C ASP A 269 21.80 7.12 -5.81
N GLU A 270 22.56 8.14 -6.20
CA GLU A 270 22.29 9.56 -5.90
C GLU A 270 20.96 10.05 -6.51
N LYS A 271 20.65 9.66 -7.75
CA LYS A 271 19.41 10.10 -8.43
C LYS A 271 18.17 9.63 -7.69
N SER A 272 18.22 8.41 -7.15
CA SER A 272 17.14 7.82 -6.35
C SER A 272 16.92 8.59 -5.04
N PHE A 273 17.99 8.92 -4.32
CA PHE A 273 17.89 9.70 -3.08
C PHE A 273 17.50 11.17 -3.32
N LEU A 274 17.88 11.73 -4.47
CA LEU A 274 17.41 13.06 -4.90
C LEU A 274 15.89 13.07 -5.14
N LEU A 275 15.36 12.04 -5.81
CA LEU A 275 13.92 11.87 -6.04
C LEU A 275 13.16 11.74 -4.71
N LEU A 276 13.68 10.95 -3.76
CA LEU A 276 13.14 10.83 -2.40
C LEU A 276 13.16 12.18 -1.67
N SER A 277 14.29 12.90 -1.71
CA SER A 277 14.47 14.19 -1.05
C SER A 277 13.57 15.28 -1.64
N ARG A 278 13.24 15.20 -2.93
CA ARG A 278 12.26 16.07 -3.58
C ARG A 278 10.81 15.62 -3.34
N ALA A 279 10.60 14.46 -2.73
CA ALA A 279 9.31 13.82 -2.51
C ALA A 279 8.51 13.59 -3.81
N GLN A 280 9.21 13.27 -4.90
CA GLN A 280 8.61 12.96 -6.21
C GLN A 280 8.24 11.48 -6.31
N THR A 281 7.57 10.94 -5.29
CA THR A 281 7.44 9.50 -5.05
C THR A 281 6.09 8.90 -5.45
N ILE A 282 5.24 9.62 -6.20
CA ILE A 282 3.98 9.04 -6.73
C ILE A 282 4.28 7.80 -7.57
N GLY A 283 3.59 6.70 -7.28
CA GLY A 283 3.82 5.41 -7.94
C GLY A 283 4.95 4.59 -7.31
N CYS A 284 5.61 5.10 -6.26
CA CYS A 284 6.62 4.36 -5.52
C CYS A 284 6.03 3.73 -4.26
N PHE A 285 6.24 2.43 -4.10
CA PHE A 285 5.69 1.62 -3.01
C PHE A 285 6.07 2.19 -1.63
N GLN A 286 5.11 2.24 -0.68
CA GLN A 286 5.23 2.76 0.71
C GLN A 286 5.57 4.27 0.86
N VAL A 287 6.15 4.91 -0.15
CA VAL A 287 6.67 6.28 -0.05
C VAL A 287 5.81 7.35 -0.72
N GLU A 288 4.65 6.99 -1.28
CA GLU A 288 3.80 7.90 -2.07
C GLU A 288 2.69 8.63 -1.28
N SER A 289 2.45 8.31 -0.01
CA SER A 289 1.37 8.97 0.74
C SER A 289 1.70 10.44 1.04
N PRO A 290 0.72 11.37 1.11
CA PRO A 290 0.98 12.79 1.38
C PRO A 290 1.77 13.03 2.68
N ALA A 291 1.43 12.30 3.74
CA ALA A 291 2.14 12.40 5.01
C ALA A 291 3.61 11.97 4.91
N MET A 292 3.86 10.91 4.12
CA MET A 292 5.21 10.42 3.85
C MET A 292 6.00 11.36 2.96
N MET A 293 5.43 11.82 1.84
CA MET A 293 6.05 12.81 0.95
C MET A 293 6.43 14.09 1.72
N ASN A 294 5.55 14.55 2.63
CA ASN A 294 5.85 15.68 3.49
C ASN A 294 7.06 15.41 4.41
N LEU A 295 7.13 14.22 5.03
CA LEU A 295 8.28 13.84 5.85
C LEU A 295 9.56 13.75 5.02
N LEU A 296 9.55 13.03 3.89
CA LEU A 296 10.71 12.85 3.01
C LEU A 296 11.27 14.18 2.54
N SER A 297 10.41 15.14 2.18
CA SER A 297 10.85 16.47 1.74
C SER A 297 11.62 17.27 2.80
N ARG A 298 11.36 16.99 4.08
CA ARG A 298 12.00 17.68 5.22
C ARG A 298 13.19 16.89 5.75
N MET A 299 13.04 15.58 5.82
CA MET A 299 14.06 14.65 6.30
C MET A 299 15.21 14.50 5.31
N LYS A 300 14.92 14.58 4.00
CA LYS A 300 15.86 14.44 2.88
C LYS A 300 16.79 13.23 3.07
N PRO A 301 16.23 12.01 3.05
CA PRO A 301 17.00 10.82 3.36
C PRO A 301 18.14 10.61 2.34
N ALA A 302 19.34 10.35 2.84
CA ALA A 302 20.54 10.15 2.04
C ALA A 302 20.90 8.67 1.82
N ASP A 303 20.33 7.76 2.61
CA ASP A 303 20.61 6.32 2.53
C ASP A 303 19.38 5.45 2.91
N ILE A 304 19.55 4.13 2.82
CA ILE A 304 18.50 3.14 3.16
C ILE A 304 18.15 3.14 4.65
N SER A 305 19.10 3.43 5.54
CA SER A 305 18.86 3.50 6.98
C SER A 305 17.93 4.68 7.31
N GLU A 306 18.16 5.83 6.70
CA GLU A 306 17.31 7.00 6.83
C GLU A 306 15.92 6.78 6.21
N LEU A 307 15.83 6.08 5.07
CA LEU A 307 14.54 5.64 4.53
C LEU A 307 13.80 4.68 5.47
N THR A 308 14.54 3.78 6.12
CA THR A 308 14.01 2.86 7.14
C THR A 308 13.45 3.61 8.34
N GLN A 309 14.10 4.69 8.77
CA GLN A 309 13.61 5.58 9.83
C GLN A 309 12.36 6.36 9.38
N ALA A 310 12.33 6.87 8.15
CA ALA A 310 11.15 7.56 7.61
C ALA A 310 9.89 6.69 7.66
N LEU A 311 10.01 5.41 7.28
CA LEU A 311 8.93 4.43 7.37
C LEU A 311 8.47 4.14 8.81
N ALA A 312 9.39 4.17 9.77
CA ALA A 312 9.05 4.03 11.18
C ALA A 312 8.26 5.24 11.70
N LEU A 313 8.61 6.46 11.27
CA LEU A 313 8.09 7.72 11.77
C LEU A 313 6.67 8.08 11.30
N ILE A 314 6.22 7.61 10.13
CA ILE A 314 4.86 7.89 9.60
C ILE A 314 3.81 7.00 10.27
N ARG A 315 3.71 7.13 11.59
CA ARG A 315 2.71 6.44 12.43
C ARG A 315 2.17 7.35 13.53
N PRO A 316 0.97 7.06 14.06
CA PRO A 316 0.38 7.85 15.15
C PRO A 316 1.31 7.99 16.35
N GLY A 317 2.00 6.92 16.74
CA GLY A 317 2.84 6.89 17.93
C GLY A 317 4.08 7.80 17.89
N PRO A 318 4.99 7.65 16.92
CA PRO A 318 6.14 8.56 16.73
C PRO A 318 5.74 10.04 16.53
N THR A 319 4.52 10.30 16.07
CA THR A 319 3.96 11.66 15.98
C THR A 319 3.55 12.18 17.35
N GLN A 320 2.98 11.33 18.21
CA GLN A 320 2.54 11.68 19.56
C GLN A 320 3.70 11.82 20.57
N SER A 321 4.73 10.98 20.45
CA SER A 321 5.94 11.05 21.29
C SER A 321 6.89 12.19 20.94
N GLY A 322 6.61 12.94 19.86
CA GLY A 322 7.49 14.01 19.39
C GLY A 322 8.75 13.52 18.65
N ALA A 323 8.96 12.20 18.50
CA ALA A 323 10.12 11.64 17.79
C ALA A 323 10.26 12.18 16.37
N LYS A 324 9.14 12.30 15.63
CA LYS A 324 9.13 12.93 14.30
C LYS A 324 9.65 14.38 14.34
N GLN A 325 9.26 15.15 15.35
CA GLN A 325 9.66 16.55 15.46
C GLN A 325 11.13 16.67 15.87
N ALA A 326 11.62 15.76 16.71
CA ALA A 326 13.03 15.70 17.10
C ALA A 326 13.95 15.46 15.90
N VAL A 327 13.65 14.44 15.07
CA VAL A 327 14.41 14.17 13.83
C VAL A 327 14.42 15.39 12.92
N LEU A 328 13.26 16.03 12.74
CA LEU A 328 13.14 17.18 11.84
C LEU A 328 13.86 18.43 12.37
N LYS A 329 13.79 18.71 13.67
CA LYS A 329 14.54 19.81 14.30
C LYS A 329 16.04 19.60 14.18
N ALA A 330 16.53 18.38 14.42
CA ALA A 330 17.94 18.05 14.27
C ALA A 330 18.43 18.30 12.82
N ARG A 331 17.63 17.93 11.81
CA ARG A 331 17.93 18.19 10.39
C ARG A 331 17.89 19.67 10.03
N GLU A 332 17.08 20.46 10.72
CA GLU A 332 16.97 21.92 10.55
C GLU A 332 18.09 22.68 11.29
N GLY A 333 19.09 21.99 11.88
CA GLY A 333 20.17 22.60 12.64
C GLY A 333 19.72 23.20 13.98
N ARG A 334 18.51 22.86 14.45
CA ARG A 334 17.95 23.33 15.71
C ARG A 334 18.29 22.34 16.82
N SER A 335 18.51 22.84 18.04
CA SER A 335 18.76 22.01 19.21
C SER A 335 17.60 21.03 19.40
N SER A 336 17.88 19.76 19.10
CA SER A 336 17.04 18.63 19.43
C SER A 336 17.30 18.27 20.89
N ALA A 337 16.26 17.91 21.63
CA ALA A 337 16.38 17.28 22.94
C ALA A 337 16.94 15.85 22.75
N ASN A 338 18.13 15.72 22.18
CA ASN A 338 18.87 14.48 22.14
C ASN A 338 19.37 14.24 23.55
N ASN A 339 18.91 13.15 24.17
CA ASN A 339 19.47 12.69 25.43
C ASN A 339 20.88 12.14 25.12
N PRO A 340 21.98 12.87 25.45
CA PRO A 340 23.33 12.49 25.02
C PRO A 340 23.73 11.10 25.52
N PHE A 341 23.14 10.69 26.64
CA PHE A 341 23.31 9.39 27.24
C PHE A 341 22.66 8.27 26.40
N LEU A 342 21.41 8.46 25.93
CA LEU A 342 20.79 7.49 25.03
C LEU A 342 21.48 7.45 23.66
N SER A 343 22.03 8.56 23.18
CA SER A 343 22.79 8.59 21.93
C SER A 343 24.03 7.69 21.97
N ARG A 344 24.66 7.50 23.13
CA ARG A 344 25.76 6.53 23.32
C ARG A 344 25.25 5.08 23.28
N ILE A 345 24.05 4.84 23.80
CA ILE A 345 23.46 3.49 23.85
C ILE A 345 22.86 3.09 22.50
N ILE A 346 22.27 4.01 21.75
CA ILE A 346 21.62 3.77 20.44
C ILE A 346 22.07 4.83 19.41
N PRO A 347 23.33 4.74 18.93
CA PRO A 347 23.91 5.76 18.06
C PRO A 347 23.22 5.86 16.69
N GLU A 348 22.69 4.74 16.17
CA GLU A 348 22.05 4.67 14.85
C GLU A 348 20.90 5.68 14.66
N THR A 349 20.18 6.00 15.73
CA THR A 349 19.06 6.96 15.71
C THR A 349 19.36 8.20 16.56
N GLY A 350 20.63 8.41 16.93
CA GLY A 350 21.06 9.55 17.73
C GLY A 350 20.41 9.64 19.11
N GLY A 351 19.97 8.52 19.70
CA GLY A 351 19.28 8.52 21.00
C GLY A 351 17.75 8.42 20.94
N LEU A 352 17.17 8.40 19.74
CA LEU A 352 15.72 8.31 19.57
C LEU A 352 15.24 6.86 19.52
N LEU A 353 14.33 6.49 20.42
CA LEU A 353 13.66 5.19 20.36
C LEU A 353 12.62 5.20 19.23
N LEU A 354 12.89 4.41 18.18
CA LEU A 354 12.02 4.19 17.03
C LEU A 354 11.61 2.71 16.89
N TYR A 355 12.48 1.79 17.33
CA TYR A 355 12.31 0.37 17.12
C TYR A 355 12.17 -0.44 18.41
N GLU A 356 11.42 -1.53 18.32
CA GLU A 356 11.29 -2.57 19.33
C GLU A 356 12.65 -3.19 19.69
N GLU A 357 13.51 -3.40 18.70
CA GLU A 357 14.86 -3.92 18.85
C GLU A 357 15.76 -3.00 19.68
N GLN A 358 15.47 -1.69 19.72
CA GLN A 358 16.23 -0.75 20.54
C GLN A 358 15.92 -0.90 22.03
N VAL A 359 14.69 -1.29 22.39
CA VAL A 359 14.36 -1.65 23.78
C VAL A 359 15.20 -2.86 24.21
N MET A 360 15.38 -3.84 23.32
CA MET A 360 16.23 -5.01 23.57
C MET A 360 17.70 -4.60 23.71
N GLN A 361 18.20 -3.73 22.83
CA GLN A 361 19.56 -3.16 22.90
C GLN A 361 19.81 -2.42 24.21
N VAL A 362 18.85 -1.61 24.67
CA VAL A 362 18.96 -0.89 25.94
C VAL A 362 19.01 -1.88 27.10
N ALA A 363 18.15 -2.90 27.13
CA ALA A 363 18.20 -3.94 28.16
C ALA A 363 19.55 -4.67 28.22
N GLU A 364 20.11 -4.99 27.07
CA GLU A 364 21.41 -5.66 26.96
C GLU A 364 22.58 -4.76 27.37
N ARG A 365 22.61 -3.50 26.90
CA ARG A 365 23.73 -2.56 27.12
C ARG A 365 23.68 -1.94 28.52
N VAL A 366 22.51 -1.56 29.01
CA VAL A 366 22.34 -0.91 30.32
C VAL A 366 22.33 -1.92 31.44
N ALA A 367 21.56 -3.01 31.30
CA ALA A 367 21.32 -3.95 32.40
C ALA A 367 22.01 -5.31 32.25
N GLY A 368 22.66 -5.59 31.11
CA GLY A 368 23.30 -6.89 30.86
C GLY A 368 22.34 -8.05 30.74
N MET A 369 21.09 -7.76 30.40
CA MET A 369 20.08 -8.78 30.15
C MET A 369 20.41 -9.53 28.87
N SER A 370 20.13 -10.84 28.84
CA SER A 370 20.27 -11.63 27.61
C SER A 370 19.27 -11.16 26.54
N SER A 371 19.50 -11.48 25.26
CA SER A 371 18.57 -11.11 24.19
C SER A 371 17.16 -11.69 24.37
N GLU A 372 17.05 -12.85 25.01
CA GLU A 372 15.78 -13.49 25.42
C GLU A 372 15.04 -12.66 26.47
N GLN A 373 15.76 -12.23 27.52
CA GLN A 373 15.22 -11.38 28.56
C GLN A 373 14.82 -10.01 27.99
N GLY A 374 15.60 -9.47 27.06
CA GLY A 374 15.28 -8.24 26.34
C GLY A 374 13.98 -8.33 25.53
N ASP A 375 13.76 -9.41 24.76
CA ASP A 375 12.49 -9.59 24.05
C ASP A 375 11.31 -9.82 25.00
N SER A 376 11.54 -10.50 26.13
CA SER A 376 10.52 -10.69 27.18
C SER A 376 10.12 -9.35 27.81
N LEU A 377 11.09 -8.49 28.13
CA LEU A 377 10.87 -7.13 28.63
C LEU A 377 10.08 -6.29 27.62
N ARG A 378 10.51 -6.26 26.36
CA ARG A 378 9.82 -5.54 25.28
C ARG A 378 8.35 -5.97 25.16
N ARG A 379 8.05 -7.27 25.22
CA ARG A 379 6.66 -7.79 25.19
C ARG A 379 5.86 -7.33 26.38
N ALA A 380 6.43 -7.39 27.57
CA ALA A 380 5.78 -6.98 28.81
C ALA A 380 5.43 -5.48 28.79
N LEU A 381 6.38 -4.63 28.37
CA LEU A 381 6.16 -3.19 28.20
C LEU A 381 5.07 -2.88 27.17
N LYS A 382 5.06 -3.60 26.04
CA LYS A 382 4.07 -3.41 24.97
C LYS A 382 2.65 -3.80 25.40
N LYS A 383 2.51 -4.92 26.13
CA LYS A 383 1.21 -5.40 26.64
C LYS A 383 0.74 -4.68 27.91
N LYS A 384 1.60 -3.86 28.52
CA LYS A 384 1.37 -3.27 29.86
C LYS A 384 1.04 -4.32 30.92
N SER A 385 1.60 -5.53 30.77
CA SER A 385 1.39 -6.62 31.72
C SER A 385 2.24 -6.39 32.98
N PRO A 386 1.86 -6.88 34.17
CA PRO A 386 2.70 -6.76 35.37
C PRO A 386 4.10 -7.38 35.15
N TYR A 387 5.16 -6.63 35.43
CA TYR A 387 6.56 -7.04 35.19
C TYR A 387 7.54 -6.77 36.36
N PRO A 388 7.16 -6.97 37.64
CA PRO A 388 8.01 -6.63 38.77
C PRO A 388 9.40 -7.29 38.67
N ALA A 389 9.45 -8.61 38.41
CA ALA A 389 10.71 -9.34 38.30
C ALA A 389 11.64 -8.87 37.16
N LEU A 390 11.10 -8.45 36.01
CA LEU A 390 11.91 -7.96 34.88
C LEU A 390 12.41 -6.53 35.15
N LYS A 391 11.59 -5.70 35.80
CA LYS A 391 11.98 -4.36 36.24
C LYS A 391 13.10 -4.44 37.27
N ASP A 392 12.95 -5.27 38.30
CA ASP A 392 13.97 -5.44 39.34
C ASP A 392 15.30 -5.92 38.76
N LYS A 393 15.27 -6.92 37.87
CA LYS A 393 16.46 -7.37 37.13
C LYS A 393 17.11 -6.26 36.31
N PHE A 394 16.32 -5.45 35.62
CA PHE A 394 16.84 -4.31 34.86
C PHE A 394 17.56 -3.31 35.77
N PHE A 395 16.94 -2.95 36.91
CA PHE A 395 17.52 -1.99 37.85
C PHE A 395 18.78 -2.53 38.54
N GLN A 396 18.77 -3.78 38.98
CA GLN A 396 19.95 -4.43 39.58
C GLN A 396 21.09 -4.56 38.56
N GLY A 397 20.77 -4.94 37.32
CA GLY A 397 21.75 -5.04 36.24
C GLY A 397 22.37 -3.69 35.89
N ALA A 398 21.56 -2.63 35.84
CA ALA A 398 22.02 -1.27 35.60
C ALA A 398 22.94 -0.78 36.72
N GLN A 399 22.58 -1.03 37.98
CA GLN A 399 23.41 -0.67 39.13
C GLN A 399 24.77 -1.38 39.09
N LYS A 400 24.80 -2.69 38.76
CA LYS A 400 26.05 -3.46 38.60
C LYS A 400 26.96 -2.92 37.50
N ARG A 401 26.41 -2.20 36.53
CA ARG A 401 27.14 -1.57 35.42
C ARG A 401 27.47 -0.09 35.66
N GLY A 402 27.23 0.40 36.89
CA GLY A 402 27.60 1.75 37.31
C GLY A 402 26.55 2.83 37.02
N TYR A 403 25.34 2.46 36.60
CA TYR A 403 24.26 3.44 36.41
C TYR A 403 23.60 3.80 37.74
N THR A 404 23.34 5.10 37.93
CA THR A 404 22.60 5.56 39.10
C THR A 404 21.14 5.15 39.02
N ARG A 405 20.46 5.07 40.17
CA ARG A 405 19.03 4.75 40.23
C ARG A 405 18.18 5.78 39.48
N THR A 406 18.57 7.05 39.49
CA THR A 406 17.89 8.15 38.80
C THR A 406 18.05 8.06 37.28
N GLU A 407 19.25 7.77 36.77
CA GLU A 407 19.47 7.51 35.35
C GLU A 407 18.68 6.29 34.87
N THR A 408 18.75 5.20 35.64
CA THR A 408 18.03 3.96 35.33
C THR A 408 16.52 4.17 35.26
N ALA A 409 15.96 4.93 36.22
CA ALA A 409 14.54 5.30 36.21
C ALA A 409 14.18 6.13 34.98
N LYS A 410 15.00 7.12 34.62
CA LYS A 410 14.78 7.91 33.39
C LYS A 410 14.76 7.02 32.15
N ILE A 411 15.73 6.11 31.99
CA ILE A 411 15.78 5.19 30.85
C ILE A 411 14.53 4.31 30.81
N TRP A 412 14.15 3.77 31.97
CA TRP A 412 12.96 2.94 32.11
C TRP A 412 11.69 3.67 31.65
N ASP A 413 11.46 4.87 32.16
CA ASP A 413 10.28 5.68 31.84
C ASP A 413 10.22 6.00 30.34
N HIS A 414 11.37 6.31 29.72
CA HIS A 414 11.45 6.51 28.27
C HIS A 414 11.07 5.24 27.49
N MET A 415 11.55 4.06 27.91
CA MET A 415 11.19 2.79 27.27
C MET A 415 9.70 2.48 27.43
N GLU A 416 9.12 2.71 28.60
CA GLU A 416 7.71 2.45 28.90
C GLU A 416 6.78 3.34 28.07
N GLN A 417 7.08 4.65 27.99
CA GLN A 417 6.36 5.60 27.15
C GLN A 417 6.46 5.24 25.66
N PHE A 418 7.63 4.81 25.20
CA PHE A 418 7.87 4.43 23.82
C PHE A 418 7.20 3.10 23.42
N SER A 419 7.18 2.10 24.31
CA SER A 419 6.85 0.71 23.96
C SER A 419 5.45 0.54 23.37
N SER A 420 4.49 1.38 23.74
CA SER A 420 3.13 1.41 23.17
C SER A 420 3.11 1.73 21.67
N TYR A 421 4.18 2.32 21.16
CA TYR A 421 4.30 2.87 19.80
C TYR A 421 5.47 2.29 19.01
N SER A 422 6.16 1.33 19.61
CA SER A 422 7.36 0.71 19.09
C SER A 422 7.11 -0.06 17.78
N PHE A 423 8.10 -0.05 16.89
CA PHE A 423 7.99 -0.68 15.58
C PHE A 423 9.07 -1.74 15.34
N ASN A 424 8.75 -2.77 14.56
CA ASN A 424 9.72 -3.80 14.17
C ASN A 424 10.70 -3.23 13.13
N LYS A 425 12.00 -3.20 13.47
CA LYS A 425 13.06 -2.71 12.58
C LYS A 425 13.18 -3.58 11.34
N ALA A 426 13.20 -4.91 11.48
CA ALA A 426 13.35 -5.83 10.36
C ALA A 426 12.26 -5.68 9.29
N HIS A 427 11.02 -5.47 9.74
CA HIS A 427 9.89 -5.14 8.88
C HIS A 427 10.08 -3.79 8.18
N SER A 428 10.58 -2.77 8.91
CA SER A 428 10.87 -1.45 8.35
C SER A 428 11.94 -1.52 7.26
N VAL A 429 13.04 -2.23 7.52
CA VAL A 429 14.16 -2.40 6.57
C VAL A 429 13.67 -3.15 5.32
N SER A 430 12.91 -4.22 5.52
CA SER A 430 12.29 -4.98 4.43
C SER A 430 11.51 -4.11 3.46
N TYR A 431 10.62 -3.27 3.98
CA TYR A 431 9.87 -2.34 3.15
C TYR A 431 10.69 -1.16 2.63
N ALA A 432 11.71 -0.69 3.34
CA ALA A 432 12.62 0.35 2.85
C ALA A 432 13.36 -0.12 1.59
N CYS A 433 13.95 -1.32 1.62
CA CYS A 433 14.64 -1.88 0.47
C CYS A 433 13.70 -2.06 -0.73
N MET A 434 12.46 -2.51 -0.50
CA MET A 434 11.49 -2.66 -1.60
C MET A 434 11.00 -1.31 -2.13
N ALA A 435 10.75 -0.33 -1.26
CA ALA A 435 10.39 1.04 -1.64
C ALA A 435 11.50 1.71 -2.44
N TYR A 436 12.77 1.49 -2.06
CA TYR A 436 13.92 2.00 -2.78
C TYR A 436 14.01 1.44 -4.21
N GLN A 437 13.74 0.14 -4.42
CA GLN A 437 13.70 -0.43 -5.78
C GLN A 437 12.65 0.26 -6.66
N SER A 438 11.47 0.55 -6.12
CA SER A 438 10.44 1.36 -6.82
C SER A 438 10.97 2.74 -7.22
N VAL A 439 11.66 3.42 -6.30
CA VAL A 439 12.24 4.75 -6.54
C VAL A 439 13.31 4.70 -7.63
N TYR A 440 14.23 3.73 -7.54
CA TYR A 440 15.30 3.55 -8.52
C TYR A 440 14.74 3.33 -9.92
N LEU A 441 13.77 2.42 -10.06
CA LEU A 441 13.13 2.15 -11.35
C LEU A 441 12.43 3.39 -11.91
N LYS A 442 11.80 4.21 -11.04
CA LYS A 442 11.20 5.48 -11.47
C LYS A 442 12.26 6.51 -11.89
N ALA A 443 13.36 6.61 -11.17
CA ALA A 443 14.41 7.59 -11.42
C ALA A 443 15.16 7.34 -12.74
N HIS A 444 15.42 6.07 -13.06
CA HIS A 444 16.22 5.68 -14.22
C HIS A 444 15.41 5.18 -15.42
N HIS A 445 14.24 4.59 -15.17
CA HIS A 445 13.39 3.98 -16.21
C HIS A 445 11.90 4.33 -16.03
N PRO A 446 11.54 5.64 -16.01
CA PRO A 446 10.19 6.09 -15.68
C PRO A 446 9.11 5.53 -16.60
N LEU A 447 9.37 5.39 -17.90
CA LEU A 447 8.41 4.90 -18.90
C LEU A 447 7.95 3.45 -18.63
N PRO A 448 8.83 2.44 -18.65
CA PRO A 448 8.44 1.06 -18.35
C PRO A 448 7.97 0.90 -16.91
N TYR A 449 8.52 1.65 -15.95
CA TYR A 449 8.09 1.61 -14.56
C TYR A 449 6.65 2.12 -14.37
N LEU A 450 6.32 3.29 -14.90
CA LEU A 450 4.97 3.85 -14.75
C LEU A 450 3.93 3.05 -15.53
N LYS A 451 4.28 2.51 -16.70
CA LYS A 451 3.42 1.51 -17.36
C LYS A 451 3.15 0.32 -16.43
N ALA A 452 4.17 -0.21 -15.74
CA ALA A 452 3.98 -1.29 -14.79
C ALA A 452 3.12 -0.89 -13.58
N VAL A 453 3.24 0.34 -13.07
CA VAL A 453 2.38 0.91 -12.02
C VAL A 453 0.92 1.03 -12.49
N LEU A 454 0.68 1.51 -13.71
CA LEU A 454 -0.66 1.58 -14.30
C LEU A 454 -1.27 0.18 -14.42
N ASN A 455 -0.49 -0.78 -14.92
CA ASN A 455 -0.92 -2.17 -15.10
C ASN A 455 -1.10 -2.95 -13.79
N SER A 456 -0.48 -2.53 -12.68
CA SER A 456 -0.71 -3.12 -11.36
C SER A 456 -1.93 -2.53 -10.65
N GLY A 457 -2.59 -1.52 -11.25
CA GLY A 457 -3.71 -0.81 -10.66
C GLY A 457 -3.30 0.21 -9.60
N GLY A 458 -2.05 0.67 -9.64
CA GLY A 458 -1.48 1.66 -8.74
C GLY A 458 -1.23 1.14 -7.33
N GLY A 459 -1.19 2.07 -6.38
CA GLY A 459 -1.03 1.80 -4.94
C GLY A 459 -2.00 2.66 -4.13
N TYR A 460 -1.52 3.81 -3.68
CA TYR A 460 -2.21 4.73 -2.79
C TYR A 460 -3.33 5.53 -3.48
N TYR A 461 -3.11 5.94 -4.72
CA TYR A 461 -4.01 6.81 -5.47
C TYR A 461 -4.85 6.03 -6.48
N ARG A 462 -5.85 6.71 -7.07
CA ARG A 462 -6.59 6.17 -8.22
C ARG A 462 -5.78 6.33 -9.51
N LEU A 463 -6.09 5.51 -10.50
CA LEU A 463 -5.42 5.47 -11.81
C LEU A 463 -5.12 6.85 -12.43
N PRO A 464 -6.07 7.83 -12.45
CA PRO A 464 -5.82 9.13 -13.09
C PRO A 464 -4.62 9.89 -12.49
N VAL A 465 -4.32 9.71 -11.20
CA VAL A 465 -3.18 10.37 -10.57
C VAL A 465 -1.85 9.88 -11.16
N TYR A 466 -1.75 8.60 -11.48
CA TYR A 466 -0.56 8.00 -12.08
C TYR A 466 -0.42 8.38 -13.57
N ILE A 467 -1.54 8.58 -14.27
CA ILE A 467 -1.56 9.13 -15.63
C ILE A 467 -0.99 10.54 -15.64
N GLU A 468 -1.46 11.41 -14.74
CA GLU A 468 -0.92 12.77 -14.62
C GLU A 468 0.54 12.79 -14.18
N GLU A 469 0.98 11.82 -13.37
CA GLU A 469 2.39 11.69 -13.02
C GLU A 469 3.27 11.32 -14.22
N ALA A 470 2.80 10.42 -15.09
CA ALA A 470 3.51 10.09 -16.32
C ALA A 470 3.63 11.33 -17.22
N LYS A 471 2.55 12.10 -17.39
CA LYS A 471 2.57 13.35 -18.16
C LYS A 471 3.52 14.39 -17.59
N ARG A 472 3.54 14.57 -16.26
CA ARG A 472 4.50 15.48 -15.59
C ARG A 472 5.96 15.09 -15.82
N LEU A 473 6.23 13.81 -16.05
CA LEU A 473 7.56 13.30 -16.40
C LEU A 473 7.82 13.33 -17.92
N GLY A 474 6.97 13.99 -18.70
CA GLY A 474 7.10 14.13 -20.15
C GLY A 474 6.63 12.92 -20.95
N ILE A 475 5.99 11.94 -20.32
CA ILE A 475 5.52 10.72 -20.99
C ILE A 475 4.13 10.97 -21.57
N LYS A 476 4.02 10.92 -22.90
CA LYS A 476 2.74 11.06 -23.60
C LYS A 476 1.89 9.81 -23.41
N ILE A 477 0.58 10.01 -23.25
CA ILE A 477 -0.40 8.94 -23.12
C ILE A 477 -1.26 8.92 -24.38
N LEU A 478 -1.30 7.78 -25.06
CA LEU A 478 -2.08 7.59 -26.28
C LEU A 478 -3.44 6.96 -25.93
N PRO A 479 -4.55 7.41 -26.52
CA PRO A 479 -5.87 6.81 -26.30
C PRO A 479 -5.87 5.34 -26.73
N PRO A 480 -6.85 4.53 -26.28
CA PRO A 480 -6.98 3.17 -26.77
C PRO A 480 -7.23 3.20 -28.28
N ASP A 481 -6.84 2.13 -28.97
CA ASP A 481 -6.99 1.97 -30.42
C ASP A 481 -7.18 0.48 -30.72
N VAL A 482 -8.27 0.08 -31.37
CA VAL A 482 -8.53 -1.34 -31.70
C VAL A 482 -7.45 -1.93 -32.61
N ALA A 483 -6.81 -1.12 -33.43
CA ALA A 483 -5.75 -1.56 -34.34
C ALA A 483 -4.40 -1.75 -33.62
N ARG A 484 -4.18 -1.15 -32.45
CA ARG A 484 -2.85 -1.11 -31.80
C ARG A 484 -2.83 -1.54 -30.33
N SER A 485 -3.84 -1.16 -29.56
CA SER A 485 -3.91 -1.44 -28.13
C SER A 485 -3.94 -2.94 -27.85
N ASP A 486 -3.28 -3.31 -26.76
CA ASP A 486 -3.38 -4.63 -26.14
C ASP A 486 -4.40 -4.58 -24.98
N TYR A 487 -4.55 -5.67 -24.23
CA TYR A 487 -5.42 -5.75 -23.06
C TYR A 487 -5.08 -4.67 -22.03
N ARG A 488 -3.79 -4.47 -21.79
CA ARG A 488 -3.23 -3.60 -20.75
C ARG A 488 -2.41 -2.48 -21.38
N PHE A 489 -1.92 -1.55 -20.57
CA PHE A 489 -1.08 -0.46 -21.07
C PHE A 489 0.22 -1.01 -21.67
N THR A 490 0.61 -0.50 -22.83
CA THR A 490 1.83 -0.89 -23.56
C THR A 490 2.73 0.33 -23.83
N VAL A 491 4.01 0.10 -24.11
CA VAL A 491 4.90 1.14 -24.63
C VAL A 491 4.79 1.17 -26.15
N GLU A 492 4.57 2.36 -26.73
CA GLU A 492 4.56 2.60 -28.18
C GLU A 492 5.34 3.89 -28.43
N ASN A 493 6.48 3.82 -29.14
CA ASN A 493 7.28 4.99 -29.54
C ASN A 493 7.52 6.01 -28.41
N SER A 494 8.09 5.55 -27.28
CA SER A 494 8.33 6.35 -26.07
C SER A 494 7.08 6.92 -25.38
N CYS A 495 5.88 6.50 -25.80
CA CYS A 495 4.61 6.85 -25.21
C CYS A 495 3.99 5.63 -24.51
N ILE A 496 2.97 5.85 -23.68
CA ILE A 496 2.17 4.77 -23.11
C ILE A 496 0.81 4.72 -23.82
N ARG A 497 0.52 3.60 -24.48
CA ARG A 497 -0.79 3.34 -25.09
C ARG A 497 -1.75 2.78 -24.06
N VAL A 498 -2.96 3.34 -23.99
CA VAL A 498 -4.04 2.84 -23.11
C VAL A 498 -4.50 1.46 -23.60
N GLY A 499 -4.58 0.50 -22.68
CA GLY A 499 -5.08 -0.85 -22.98
C GLY A 499 -6.61 -0.92 -23.03
N LEU A 500 -7.14 -1.85 -23.82
CA LEU A 500 -8.59 -2.02 -24.04
C LEU A 500 -9.37 -2.30 -22.75
N LEU A 501 -8.76 -2.96 -21.74
CA LEU A 501 -9.42 -3.23 -20.46
C LEU A 501 -9.61 -1.97 -19.59
N SER A 502 -9.07 -0.83 -20.00
CA SER A 502 -9.32 0.46 -19.33
C SER A 502 -10.65 1.10 -19.76
N ILE A 503 -11.28 0.60 -20.84
CA ILE A 503 -12.55 1.09 -21.37
C ILE A 503 -13.68 0.59 -20.47
N LYS A 504 -14.39 1.51 -19.78
CA LYS A 504 -15.52 1.12 -18.94
C LYS A 504 -16.60 0.43 -19.76
N ARG A 505 -17.16 -0.64 -19.18
CA ARG A 505 -18.24 -1.46 -19.75
C ARG A 505 -17.86 -2.26 -21.00
N LEU A 506 -16.59 -2.27 -21.42
CA LEU A 506 -16.11 -3.23 -22.42
C LEU A 506 -15.84 -4.58 -21.74
N LYS A 507 -16.38 -5.67 -22.30
CA LYS A 507 -16.15 -7.01 -21.75
C LYS A 507 -14.74 -7.51 -22.09
N THR A 508 -14.14 -8.25 -21.16
CA THR A 508 -12.84 -8.91 -21.38
C THR A 508 -12.88 -9.86 -22.58
N SER A 509 -14.00 -10.57 -22.80
CA SER A 509 -14.19 -11.45 -23.96
C SER A 509 -14.11 -10.69 -25.29
N THR A 510 -14.63 -9.47 -25.32
CA THR A 510 -14.65 -8.63 -26.51
C THR A 510 -13.26 -8.07 -26.79
N ALA A 511 -12.53 -7.62 -25.76
CA ALA A 511 -11.12 -7.27 -25.90
C ALA A 511 -10.27 -8.46 -26.43
N LYS A 512 -10.55 -9.68 -25.94
CA LYS A 512 -9.90 -10.90 -26.47
C LYS A 512 -10.18 -11.12 -27.94
N LYS A 513 -11.43 -10.96 -28.36
CA LYS A 513 -11.84 -11.11 -29.76
C LYS A 513 -11.19 -10.05 -30.65
N ILE A 514 -11.15 -8.78 -30.22
CA ILE A 514 -10.48 -7.68 -30.95
C ILE A 514 -9.00 -8.00 -31.20
N ILE A 515 -8.29 -8.46 -30.18
CA ILE A 515 -6.85 -8.76 -30.30
C ILE A 515 -6.61 -10.05 -31.10
N GLY A 516 -7.46 -11.06 -30.90
CA GLY A 516 -7.38 -12.33 -31.63
C GLY A 516 -7.65 -12.17 -33.12
N GLU A 517 -8.71 -11.44 -33.50
CA GLU A 517 -9.02 -11.19 -34.91
C GLU A 517 -7.91 -10.41 -35.60
N ARG A 518 -7.25 -9.46 -34.92
CA ARG A 518 -6.11 -8.70 -35.47
C ARG A 518 -4.94 -9.58 -35.92
N GLN A 519 -4.81 -10.81 -35.41
CA GLN A 519 -3.80 -11.77 -35.87
C GLN A 519 -4.05 -12.25 -37.31
N ARG A 520 -5.28 -12.14 -37.83
CA ARG A 520 -5.61 -12.43 -39.24
C ARG A 520 -5.24 -11.29 -40.20
N GLY A 521 -4.73 -10.18 -39.69
CA GLY A 521 -4.42 -8.96 -40.45
C GLY A 521 -5.01 -7.71 -39.81
N PRO A 522 -4.53 -6.52 -40.18
CA PRO A 522 -5.06 -5.24 -39.69
C PRO A 522 -6.55 -5.10 -40.06
N TYR A 523 -7.27 -4.27 -39.31
CA TYR A 523 -8.62 -3.88 -39.69
C TYR A 523 -8.55 -2.89 -40.84
N LEU A 524 -9.21 -3.18 -41.96
CA LEU A 524 -9.16 -2.34 -43.16
C LEU A 524 -10.11 -1.14 -43.09
N SER A 525 -11.22 -1.30 -42.38
CA SER A 525 -12.25 -0.28 -42.20
C SER A 525 -13.05 -0.54 -40.92
N LEU A 526 -13.93 0.40 -40.56
CA LEU A 526 -14.89 0.19 -39.48
C LEU A 526 -15.82 -1.00 -39.77
N ASP A 527 -16.29 -1.17 -41.01
CA ASP A 527 -17.17 -2.27 -41.38
C ASP A 527 -16.48 -3.63 -41.26
N ASP A 528 -15.21 -3.72 -41.70
CA ASP A 528 -14.38 -4.92 -41.51
C ASP A 528 -14.26 -5.29 -40.02
N PHE A 529 -14.01 -4.29 -39.16
CA PHE A 529 -13.98 -4.48 -37.71
C PHE A 529 -15.31 -4.98 -37.16
N LEU A 530 -16.43 -4.36 -37.53
CA LEU A 530 -17.76 -4.72 -37.03
C LEU A 530 -18.18 -6.13 -37.44
N ILE A 531 -17.84 -6.56 -38.67
CA ILE A 531 -18.10 -7.91 -39.17
C ILE A 531 -17.27 -8.94 -38.40
N ARG A 532 -15.94 -8.72 -38.30
CA ARG A 532 -15.01 -9.68 -37.67
C ARG A 532 -15.26 -9.82 -36.16
N VAL A 533 -15.45 -8.70 -35.46
CA VAL A 533 -15.54 -8.69 -33.99
C VAL A 533 -16.99 -8.86 -33.51
N SER A 534 -18.00 -8.45 -34.28
CA SER A 534 -19.43 -8.64 -33.95
C SER A 534 -19.78 -8.13 -32.54
N VAL A 535 -19.49 -6.85 -32.28
CA VAL A 535 -19.71 -6.21 -30.97
C VAL A 535 -21.20 -5.93 -30.71
N THR A 536 -21.62 -5.97 -29.45
CA THR A 536 -22.98 -5.50 -29.07
C THR A 536 -23.07 -3.97 -29.17
N ARG A 537 -24.29 -3.43 -29.28
CA ARG A 537 -24.52 -1.97 -29.31
C ARG A 537 -23.92 -1.24 -28.11
N ALA A 538 -24.01 -1.84 -26.92
CA ALA A 538 -23.45 -1.27 -25.71
C ALA A 538 -21.91 -1.21 -25.75
N GLU A 539 -21.26 -2.26 -26.29
CA GLU A 539 -19.81 -2.32 -26.43
C GLU A 539 -19.31 -1.38 -27.52
N LEU A 540 -20.01 -1.30 -28.65
CA LEU A 540 -19.72 -0.31 -29.69
C LEU A 540 -19.72 1.10 -29.10
N PHE A 541 -20.77 1.46 -28.35
CA PHE A 541 -20.86 2.78 -27.73
C PHE A 541 -19.71 3.05 -26.75
N SER A 542 -19.27 2.03 -26.00
CA SER A 542 -18.07 2.13 -25.15
C SER A 542 -16.79 2.37 -25.96
N LEU A 543 -16.61 1.66 -27.09
CA LEU A 543 -15.47 1.83 -27.99
C LEU A 543 -15.44 3.22 -28.62
N VAL A 544 -16.57 3.68 -29.17
CA VAL A 544 -16.75 5.04 -29.71
C VAL A 544 -16.40 6.10 -28.66
N LYS A 545 -16.97 5.99 -27.45
CA LYS A 545 -16.69 6.94 -26.36
C LYS A 545 -15.23 6.99 -25.95
N SER A 546 -14.55 5.85 -26.03
CA SER A 546 -13.12 5.75 -25.69
C SER A 546 -12.18 6.22 -26.80
N GLY A 547 -12.70 6.59 -27.98
CA GLY A 547 -11.89 6.92 -29.15
C GLY A 547 -11.15 5.72 -29.76
N ALA A 548 -11.50 4.49 -29.35
CA ALA A 548 -10.79 3.29 -29.79
C ALA A 548 -10.94 2.99 -31.28
N LEU A 549 -11.93 3.58 -31.94
CA LEU A 549 -12.22 3.41 -33.36
C LEU A 549 -11.77 4.62 -34.20
N ASP A 550 -11.21 5.66 -33.58
CA ASP A 550 -10.87 6.92 -34.24
C ASP A 550 -9.78 6.74 -35.33
N SER A 551 -8.99 5.65 -35.27
CA SER A 551 -8.00 5.25 -36.28
C SER A 551 -8.62 4.63 -37.55
N LEU A 552 -9.81 4.04 -37.45
CA LEU A 552 -10.55 3.43 -38.56
C LEU A 552 -11.56 4.39 -39.18
N GLU A 553 -12.19 5.22 -38.36
CA GLU A 553 -13.13 6.25 -38.77
C GLU A 553 -13.06 7.41 -37.76
N PRO A 554 -12.48 8.58 -38.08
CA PRO A 554 -12.31 9.67 -37.11
C PRO A 554 -13.63 10.35 -36.70
N ARG A 555 -14.70 10.23 -37.49
CA ARG A 555 -15.99 10.87 -37.21
C ARG A 555 -16.85 9.94 -36.34
N ARG A 556 -16.94 10.25 -35.05
CA ARG A 556 -17.68 9.43 -34.07
C ARG A 556 -19.17 9.34 -34.37
N ALA A 557 -19.75 10.34 -35.02
CA ALA A 557 -21.13 10.24 -35.51
C ALA A 557 -21.31 9.10 -36.52
N GLU A 558 -20.38 8.96 -37.47
CA GLU A 558 -20.39 7.89 -38.49
C GLU A 558 -20.13 6.52 -37.84
N GLN A 559 -19.25 6.46 -36.83
CA GLN A 559 -19.02 5.22 -36.07
C GLN A 559 -20.31 4.66 -35.46
N VAL A 560 -21.16 5.53 -34.90
CA VAL A 560 -22.45 5.15 -34.34
C VAL A 560 -23.41 4.74 -35.45
N LEU A 561 -23.54 5.53 -36.51
CA LEU A 561 -24.50 5.26 -37.59
C LEU A 561 -24.25 3.92 -38.28
N ASN A 562 -23.00 3.60 -38.62
CA ASN A 562 -22.64 2.35 -39.30
C ASN A 562 -22.96 1.13 -38.45
N GLY A 563 -22.72 1.19 -37.13
CA GLY A 563 -23.08 0.11 -36.22
C GLY A 563 -24.58 -0.07 -35.96
N TYR A 564 -25.41 0.92 -36.27
CA TYR A 564 -26.87 0.82 -36.15
C TYR A 564 -27.57 0.45 -37.47
N LYS A 565 -27.02 0.85 -38.62
CA LYS A 565 -27.70 0.73 -39.93
C LYS A 565 -27.14 -0.32 -40.89
N GLY A 566 -26.07 -1.05 -40.54
CA GLY A 566 -25.53 -2.11 -41.41
C GLY A 566 -25.11 -1.61 -42.80
N GLY A 567 -24.53 -0.40 -42.87
CA GLY A 567 -23.91 0.12 -44.08
C GLY A 567 -24.84 0.70 -45.17
N ARG A 568 -26.11 1.06 -44.88
CA ARG A 568 -26.98 1.71 -45.89
C ARG A 568 -27.64 3.01 -45.42
N GLY A 569 -27.14 4.15 -45.93
CA GLY A 569 -27.86 5.41 -46.19
C GLY A 569 -28.28 6.29 -44.98
N THR A 570 -28.30 7.62 -45.03
CA THR A 570 -28.19 8.65 -46.08
C THR A 570 -28.03 10.00 -45.34
N GLY A 571 -27.04 10.82 -45.69
CA GLY A 571 -26.87 12.20 -45.19
C GLY A 571 -25.62 12.41 -44.33
N LYS A 572 -24.84 13.46 -44.61
CA LYS A 572 -23.70 13.89 -43.77
C LYS A 572 -24.23 14.35 -42.41
N VAL A 573 -24.09 13.52 -41.38
CA VAL A 573 -24.46 13.92 -40.01
C VAL A 573 -23.32 14.78 -39.42
N PRO A 574 -23.60 15.95 -38.82
CA PRO A 574 -22.58 16.73 -38.13
C PRO A 574 -21.85 15.87 -37.10
N ASP A 575 -20.52 15.92 -37.11
CA ASP A 575 -19.73 15.16 -36.14
C ASP A 575 -19.85 15.78 -34.74
N ILE A 576 -19.47 14.99 -33.73
CA ILE A 576 -19.38 15.44 -32.35
C ILE A 576 -18.23 16.47 -32.24
N ASP A 577 -18.46 17.59 -31.58
CA ASP A 577 -17.44 18.61 -31.31
C ASP A 577 -16.35 18.10 -30.36
N GLU A 578 -15.13 18.63 -30.51
CA GLU A 578 -13.95 18.20 -29.74
C GLU A 578 -14.16 18.23 -28.20
N PRO A 579 -14.75 19.27 -27.59
CA PRO A 579 -15.00 19.28 -26.15
C PRO A 579 -15.93 18.14 -25.69
N ARG A 580 -16.91 17.75 -26.51
CA ARG A 580 -17.75 16.59 -26.21
C ARG A 580 -17.01 15.28 -26.41
N LYS A 581 -16.14 15.17 -27.43
CA LYS A 581 -15.28 13.99 -27.63
C LYS A 581 -14.33 13.77 -26.45
N GLU A 582 -13.72 14.82 -25.93
CA GLU A 582 -12.84 14.79 -24.75
C GLU A 582 -13.63 14.39 -23.49
N ARG A 583 -14.84 14.93 -23.30
CA ARG A 583 -15.73 14.51 -22.21
C ARG A 583 -16.13 13.03 -22.31
N MET A 584 -16.41 12.53 -23.51
CA MET A 584 -16.69 11.11 -23.75
C MET A 584 -15.48 10.23 -23.37
N LEU A 585 -14.25 10.66 -23.68
CA LEU A 585 -13.02 9.96 -23.30
C LEU A 585 -12.93 9.82 -21.78
N ILE A 586 -13.13 10.92 -21.05
CA ILE A 586 -13.10 10.92 -19.57
C ILE A 586 -14.22 10.05 -18.99
N ASP A 587 -15.43 10.12 -19.53
CA ASP A 587 -16.53 9.29 -19.06
C ASP A 587 -16.21 7.80 -19.26
N SER A 588 -15.57 7.46 -20.38
CA SER A 588 -15.19 6.09 -20.73
C SER A 588 -13.99 5.56 -19.95
N LEU A 589 -12.92 6.35 -19.80
CA LEU A 589 -11.65 5.90 -19.21
C LEU A 589 -11.49 6.32 -17.73
N GLY A 590 -12.18 7.38 -17.31
CA GLY A 590 -12.02 8.03 -16.01
C GLY A 590 -10.87 9.05 -15.94
N PHE A 591 -10.19 9.29 -17.06
CA PHE A 591 -9.12 10.27 -17.23
C PHE A 591 -9.06 10.68 -18.70
N ASP A 592 -8.40 11.80 -18.99
CA ASP A 592 -8.11 12.22 -20.35
C ASP A 592 -6.68 11.78 -20.72
N PRO A 593 -6.47 10.96 -21.76
CA PRO A 593 -5.12 10.60 -22.22
C PRO A 593 -4.39 11.76 -22.91
N LEU A 594 -5.08 12.64 -23.62
CA LEU A 594 -4.48 13.60 -24.55
C LEU A 594 -4.24 14.98 -23.91
N GLY A 595 -5.18 15.45 -23.10
CA GLY A 595 -5.16 16.77 -22.48
C GLY A 595 -5.12 16.72 -20.95
N ASP A 596 -5.74 17.72 -20.33
CA ASP A 596 -5.88 17.82 -18.88
C ASP A 596 -7.36 17.99 -18.56
N ALA A 597 -7.93 17.11 -17.74
CA ALA A 597 -9.36 17.14 -17.42
C ALA A 597 -9.89 18.46 -16.84
N LEU A 598 -9.03 19.35 -16.33
CA LEU A 598 -9.40 20.69 -15.87
C LEU A 598 -9.76 21.65 -17.02
N SER A 599 -9.31 21.38 -18.26
CA SER A 599 -9.68 22.13 -19.47
C SER A 599 -11.19 22.15 -19.71
N LEU A 600 -11.88 21.05 -19.35
CA LEU A 600 -13.28 20.81 -19.67
C LEU A 600 -14.28 21.46 -18.73
N PHE A 601 -13.81 22.03 -17.62
CA PHE A 601 -14.71 22.69 -16.69
C PHE A 601 -15.12 24.04 -17.26
N LYS A 602 -16.43 24.19 -17.43
CA LYS A 602 -17.04 25.43 -17.91
C LYS A 602 -16.82 26.54 -16.87
N GLY A 603 -16.17 27.63 -17.26
CA GLY A 603 -15.87 28.78 -16.41
C GLY A 603 -14.57 29.48 -16.83
N LYS A 604 -14.35 30.72 -16.35
CA LYS A 604 -13.07 31.40 -16.55
C LYS A 604 -12.04 30.76 -15.62
N ARG A 605 -11.27 29.80 -16.15
CA ARG A 605 -10.19 29.17 -15.40
C ARG A 605 -9.21 30.25 -14.92
N PRO A 606 -8.87 30.31 -13.61
CA PRO A 606 -7.88 31.25 -13.09
C PRO A 606 -6.58 31.17 -13.89
N VAL A 607 -5.86 32.29 -14.02
CA VAL A 607 -4.61 32.34 -14.78
C VAL A 607 -3.49 31.57 -14.09
N LEU A 608 -3.47 31.60 -12.76
CA LEU A 608 -2.43 30.97 -11.95
C LEU A 608 -2.48 29.45 -12.03
N ARG A 609 -1.30 28.84 -11.98
CA ARG A 609 -1.08 27.41 -11.83
C ARG A 609 -0.23 27.15 -10.60
N VAL A 610 -0.15 25.88 -10.18
CA VAL A 610 0.63 25.46 -9.01
C VAL A 610 2.10 25.87 -9.13
N LYS A 611 2.71 25.78 -10.32
CA LYS A 611 4.08 26.24 -10.56
C LYS A 611 4.31 27.73 -10.28
N ASP A 612 3.27 28.56 -10.35
CA ASP A 612 3.38 30.02 -10.22
C ASP A 612 3.32 30.50 -8.77
N LEU A 613 3.17 29.58 -7.80
CA LEU A 613 2.86 29.91 -6.42
C LEU A 613 4.10 30.13 -5.53
N GLU A 614 5.28 29.65 -5.94
CA GLU A 614 6.50 29.66 -5.11
C GLU A 614 6.90 31.05 -4.60
N ASN A 615 6.62 32.08 -5.40
CA ASN A 615 6.98 33.48 -5.14
C ASN A 615 5.79 34.35 -4.72
N ARG A 616 4.65 33.75 -4.37
CA ARG A 616 3.40 34.47 -4.03
C ARG A 616 3.04 34.41 -2.55
N ALA A 617 4.04 34.25 -1.68
CA ALA A 617 3.85 34.24 -0.22
C ALA A 617 3.09 35.48 0.28
N GLY A 618 2.04 35.26 1.07
CA GLY A 618 1.19 36.32 1.63
C GLY A 618 -0.01 36.71 0.77
N GLN A 619 -0.02 36.37 -0.53
CA GLN A 619 -1.10 36.68 -1.47
C GLN A 619 -2.26 35.69 -1.33
N ILE A 620 -3.47 36.16 -1.63
CA ILE A 620 -4.63 35.28 -1.87
C ILE A 620 -4.57 34.89 -3.35
N VAL A 621 -4.69 33.59 -3.61
CA VAL A 621 -4.70 33.05 -4.97
C VAL A 621 -5.97 32.25 -5.21
N GLU A 622 -6.37 32.22 -6.46
CA GLU A 622 -7.45 31.40 -6.97
C GLU A 622 -6.88 30.40 -7.96
N LEU A 623 -7.25 29.14 -7.79
CA LEU A 623 -6.78 28.06 -8.63
C LEU A 623 -7.94 27.13 -8.92
N MET A 624 -7.87 26.54 -10.10
CA MET A 624 -8.68 25.39 -10.43
C MET A 624 -7.80 24.14 -10.36
N VAL A 625 -8.15 23.20 -9.48
CA VAL A 625 -7.31 22.04 -9.15
C VAL A 625 -8.11 20.74 -9.02
N ARG A 626 -7.45 19.61 -9.27
CA ARG A 626 -7.94 18.28 -8.91
C ARG A 626 -7.70 18.01 -7.43
N VAL A 627 -8.69 17.41 -6.77
CA VAL A 627 -8.60 16.95 -5.38
C VAL A 627 -8.06 15.52 -5.38
N MET A 628 -6.79 15.36 -5.04
CA MET A 628 -6.15 14.05 -4.98
C MET A 628 -6.43 13.33 -3.66
N ASP A 629 -6.43 14.08 -2.56
CA ASP A 629 -6.73 13.57 -1.22
C ASP A 629 -7.33 14.69 -0.35
N ALA A 630 -8.22 14.30 0.56
CA ALA A 630 -8.88 15.22 1.48
C ALA A 630 -9.18 14.50 2.80
N ARG A 631 -8.54 14.93 3.89
CA ARG A 631 -8.71 14.30 5.21
C ARG A 631 -9.05 15.32 6.28
N ARG A 632 -10.05 15.00 7.09
CA ARG A 632 -10.40 15.77 8.28
C ARG A 632 -9.67 15.23 9.50
N LYS A 633 -9.02 16.11 10.28
CA LYS A 633 -8.38 15.78 11.55
C LYS A 633 -8.77 16.79 12.62
N LYS A 634 -8.84 16.34 13.87
CA LYS A 634 -8.96 17.23 15.03
C LYS A 634 -7.57 17.77 15.36
N VAL A 635 -7.42 19.09 15.38
CA VAL A 635 -6.22 19.82 15.78
C VAL A 635 -6.57 20.72 16.98
N ARG A 636 -5.57 21.40 17.57
CA ARG A 636 -5.77 22.28 18.74
C ARG A 636 -6.85 23.35 18.52
N GLN A 637 -6.96 23.88 17.29
CA GLN A 637 -7.92 24.91 16.90
C GLN A 637 -9.26 24.36 16.38
N GLY A 638 -9.56 23.07 16.59
CA GLY A 638 -10.81 22.44 16.16
C GLY A 638 -10.64 21.43 15.03
N LEU A 639 -11.70 21.20 14.25
CA LEU A 639 -11.65 20.28 13.10
C LEU A 639 -11.10 20.99 11.86
N THR A 640 -10.04 20.44 11.28
CA THR A 640 -9.37 21.00 10.10
C THR A 640 -9.23 19.94 9.02
N TYR A 641 -9.40 20.35 7.77
CA TYR A 641 -9.15 19.56 6.58
C TYR A 641 -7.74 19.82 6.04
N PHE A 642 -7.08 18.73 5.67
CA PHE A 642 -5.82 18.70 4.94
C PHE A 642 -6.10 18.14 3.54
N PHE A 643 -5.70 18.90 2.54
CA PHE A 643 -5.92 18.60 1.14
C PHE A 643 -4.60 18.38 0.42
N LEU A 644 -4.62 17.50 -0.58
CA LEU A 644 -3.61 17.46 -1.63
C LEU A 644 -4.29 17.78 -2.95
N PHE A 645 -3.87 18.88 -3.56
CA PHE A 645 -4.36 19.34 -4.84
C PHE A 645 -3.32 19.10 -5.93
N SER A 646 -3.78 18.98 -7.17
CA SER A 646 -2.91 18.98 -8.36
C SER A 646 -3.51 19.72 -9.52
N ASP A 647 -2.66 20.25 -10.37
CA ASP A 647 -2.98 20.67 -11.74
C ASP A 647 -1.96 20.07 -12.71
N GLU A 648 -1.96 20.51 -13.97
CA GLU A 648 -1.03 20.08 -15.02
C GLU A 648 0.43 20.44 -14.71
N THR A 649 0.65 21.41 -13.83
CA THR A 649 1.97 21.97 -13.54
C THR A 649 2.59 21.41 -12.26
N GLY A 650 1.78 20.90 -11.33
CA GLY A 650 2.31 20.37 -10.09
C GLY A 650 1.26 19.98 -9.07
N MET A 651 1.75 19.80 -7.83
CA MET A 651 0.94 19.48 -6.67
C MET A 651 1.16 20.49 -5.56
N ILE A 652 0.11 20.75 -4.79
CA ILE A 652 0.18 21.64 -3.64
C ILE A 652 -0.68 21.14 -2.48
N GLU A 653 -0.15 21.30 -1.27
CA GLU A 653 -0.91 21.02 -0.05
C GLU A 653 -1.83 22.20 0.30
N GLY A 654 -3.04 21.87 0.73
CA GLY A 654 -4.03 22.84 1.20
C GLY A 654 -4.48 22.57 2.63
N VAL A 655 -4.83 23.61 3.38
CA VAL A 655 -5.41 23.53 4.72
C VAL A 655 -6.62 24.45 4.80
N GLY A 656 -7.73 23.93 5.33
CA GLY A 656 -8.97 24.70 5.51
C GLY A 656 -9.91 24.09 6.54
N THR A 657 -10.96 24.81 6.92
CA THR A 657 -11.97 24.34 7.89
C THR A 657 -13.21 23.75 7.22
N LYS A 658 -13.48 24.12 5.97
CA LYS A 658 -14.60 23.63 5.18
C LYS A 658 -14.24 22.35 4.41
N LYS A 659 -15.23 21.48 4.21
CA LYS A 659 -15.08 20.31 3.34
C LYS A 659 -14.96 20.80 1.89
N CYS A 660 -14.06 20.21 1.12
CA CYS A 660 -13.96 20.50 -0.30
C CYS A 660 -15.27 20.13 -1.03
N VAL A 661 -15.76 21.09 -1.82
CA VAL A 661 -16.84 20.89 -2.79
C VAL A 661 -16.16 20.57 -4.12
N SER A 662 -16.18 19.31 -4.53
CA SER A 662 -15.53 18.84 -5.75
C SER A 662 -16.54 18.26 -6.73
N PHE A 663 -16.32 18.47 -8.01
CA PHE A 663 -17.22 18.07 -9.08
C PHE A 663 -16.49 17.25 -10.15
N GLY A 664 -17.25 16.46 -10.92
CA GLY A 664 -16.72 15.68 -12.03
C GLY A 664 -15.87 14.46 -11.63
N SER A 665 -15.25 13.85 -12.63
CA SER A 665 -14.33 12.72 -12.49
C SER A 665 -13.16 12.94 -13.46
N PRO A 666 -11.90 13.13 -13.00
CA PRO A 666 -11.47 13.23 -11.60
C PRO A 666 -12.10 14.41 -10.86
N PRO A 667 -12.30 14.32 -9.54
CA PRO A 667 -12.91 15.39 -8.75
C PRO A 667 -12.04 16.65 -8.78
N ALA A 668 -12.58 17.76 -9.27
CA ALA A 668 -11.92 19.06 -9.28
C ALA A 668 -12.71 20.13 -8.51
N CYS A 669 -12.03 21.17 -8.07
CA CYS A 669 -12.62 22.31 -7.38
C CYS A 669 -11.92 23.62 -7.77
N TYR A 670 -12.67 24.72 -7.60
CA TYR A 670 -12.10 26.05 -7.49
C TYR A 670 -11.71 26.28 -6.03
N VAL A 671 -10.43 26.51 -5.78
CA VAL A 671 -9.90 26.81 -4.46
C VAL A 671 -9.41 28.24 -4.42
N GLN A 672 -9.88 28.98 -3.42
CA GLN A 672 -9.32 30.27 -3.04
C GLN A 672 -8.63 30.11 -1.69
N GLY A 673 -7.47 30.73 -1.53
CA GLY A 673 -6.80 30.70 -0.24
C GLY A 673 -5.51 31.49 -0.22
N ARG A 674 -4.97 31.68 0.97
CA ARG A 674 -3.76 32.48 1.18
C ARG A 674 -2.52 31.60 1.07
N ILE A 675 -1.61 31.99 0.20
CA ILE A 675 -0.32 31.31 0.08
C ILE A 675 0.55 31.65 1.28
N ARG A 676 1.06 30.63 1.97
CA ARG A 676 2.11 30.79 2.97
C ARG A 676 3.23 29.81 2.71
N ARG A 677 4.46 30.28 2.94
CA ARG A 677 5.60 29.37 3.08
C ARG A 677 5.47 28.67 4.42
N SER A 678 5.49 27.34 4.36
CA SER A 678 5.66 26.53 5.56
C SER A 678 7.12 26.56 6.01
N GLU A 679 7.38 26.09 7.23
CA GLU A 679 8.71 26.11 7.88
C GLU A 679 9.83 25.46 7.02
N ASN A 680 9.47 24.61 6.06
CA ASN A 680 10.41 23.94 5.15
C ASN A 680 10.62 24.67 3.81
N GLY A 681 10.18 25.92 3.69
CA GLY A 681 10.29 26.72 2.46
C GLY A 681 9.25 26.40 1.38
N ARG A 682 8.47 25.32 1.50
CA ARG A 682 7.42 24.98 0.52
C ARG A 682 6.18 25.82 0.74
N VAL A 683 5.57 26.20 -0.37
CA VAL A 683 4.31 26.93 -0.42
C VAL A 683 3.13 25.98 -0.18
N LYS A 684 2.18 26.43 0.64
CA LYS A 684 0.87 25.78 0.87
C LYS A 684 -0.24 26.80 0.78
N ILE A 685 -1.45 26.33 0.46
CA ILE A 685 -2.67 27.13 0.48
C ILE A 685 -3.30 27.02 1.87
N PHE A 686 -3.39 28.12 2.60
CA PHE A 686 -4.07 28.19 3.90
C PHE A 686 -5.44 28.83 3.77
N ASN A 687 -6.32 28.53 4.72
CA ASN A 687 -7.71 28.99 4.75
C ASN A 687 -8.44 28.67 3.45
N CYS A 688 -8.26 27.46 2.92
CA CYS A 688 -8.89 27.03 1.68
C CYS A 688 -10.41 27.18 1.78
N THR A 689 -10.97 28.05 0.94
CA THR A 689 -12.38 28.17 0.64
C THR A 689 -12.63 27.60 -0.75
N PHE A 690 -13.85 27.13 -0.97
CA PHE A 690 -14.25 26.50 -2.23
C PHE A 690 -15.45 27.25 -2.77
N LEU A 691 -15.35 27.70 -4.01
CA LEU A 691 -16.45 28.37 -4.71
C LEU A 691 -17.43 27.32 -5.23
N SER A 692 -18.73 27.64 -5.19
CA SER A 692 -19.75 26.80 -5.81
C SER A 692 -19.71 27.00 -7.33
N LEU A 693 -19.98 25.97 -8.14
CA LEU A 693 -20.01 26.11 -9.62
C LEU A 693 -21.09 27.10 -10.14
N HIS A 694 -21.96 27.61 -9.26
CA HIS A 694 -22.97 28.62 -9.58
C HIS A 694 -22.51 30.06 -9.28
N GLU A 695 -21.36 30.21 -8.61
CA GLU A 695 -20.64 31.48 -8.39
C GLU A 695 -19.42 31.52 -9.34
#